data_AF-A0A7J7VMR3-F1
#
_entry.id   AF-A0A7J7VMR3-F1
#
_cell.length_a   1.000
_cell.length_b   1.000
_cell.length_c   1.000
_cell.angle_alpha   90.00
_cell.angle_beta   90.00
_cell.angle_gamma   90.00
#
_symmetry.space_group_name_H-M   'P 1'
#
loop_
_entity.id
_entity.type
_entity.pdbx_description
1 polymer ?
#
loop_
_entity_poly.entity_id
_entity_poly.type
_entity_poly.pdbx_seq_one_letter_code
_entity_poly.pdbx_strand_id
1 'polypeptide(L)'
;MEAPGQAEVENEDGDSNCGDLCCMDKGLRSISELSLDSTLHAINLHCNNISKIEAIDHVWNLQHLDLSSNQISQIEGLSTLTKLRTLNLSCNLITKVEGLEALINLTRLNLSYNHINDLSGLMPLHGIKHKLRYIDLHSNCIDSIHHLLQCVVGLHFLTNLVLEKDGDDNPVCRVPGYQAVMLQTLPQLRILDCKNIFGEPVDLSQINSSSLQCFEGLLDNLASSDSPLNISEDEVADGMPPVVTAPTGDDMAPRDPFASTPTDTGLPSFMSVCPPEPEKVNEDTDFQNEMKLQKLDDQFLQLLNETSTSLMNNVPEKDLMLKRDMDITSESDYGNRKECNRKIPRRSKIPYYSKAIQTIKHYNKNSNSSISQVEEVEEPRTELMKVNISCPEDTYRILVEQLDQEREKRWKAEQAEKKLMDYIDELHKHANEKKDIHSLALLTTDRLKEIIFKERNSKVHLEVMVHKLQNEIKKLSIELIKARDQQEDHIRHLRALERALEKMERQKGQQQAAQMRLIEEVELKAAAADREITLLRTSLQQEKDQVQQLHDLLALKEQEHRKELETRAFFSEAELQEAIAKEVAKEEVKHEQEIKGYQEKIDALNQQYLDLENEFRIALTLEARRFKDVKDGFESVATELAKSKHALVWAQRKENESSSLIKDLACMVKEQKSKLAEVSKMKHETATNLQNQISTLELLIEDDKQKSIQLELLKHEKVQLIAELAAKESLIYGLRTERKVWGHELAQQGSCLAQDRGKLEAQIESLCKENESLRKTNEQDSDTLKIKCKIIEDQTETIGKLKACLQEREEQIKILQENICEIQKCTQEQLDEKCSQLDDIIEKLERHNERKAKLKQQLQVKELELEEIRKAYSTLNQKWHDKGELLCNLEKQVKEVKEKFENKERKLKAERDQSVERQKDAVEKLHCMDDAFKKQVEAIVEAHHAEIIQLENEKQKYIDSANLKVHQVEEEMRELLQENCKNKKALEAKIKHLAFALNEIHQVL
;
A
#
# COMPACT_ATOMS: atom_id res chain seq x y z
N MET A 1 9.62 -31.12 44.09
CA MET A 1 10.76 -31.74 43.40
C MET A 1 10.19 -32.36 42.15
N GLU A 2 10.05 -31.55 41.11
CA GLU A 2 9.42 -31.85 39.83
C GLU A 2 9.89 -30.75 38.88
N ALA A 3 10.12 -31.08 37.61
CA ALA A 3 10.64 -30.16 36.59
C ALA A 3 9.56 -29.88 35.53
N PRO A 4 9.57 -28.71 34.87
CA PRO A 4 8.76 -28.49 33.68
C PRO A 4 9.26 -29.41 32.55
N GLY A 5 8.33 -30.02 31.82
CA GLY A 5 8.65 -30.95 30.75
C GLY A 5 9.34 -30.26 29.56
N GLN A 6 10.27 -30.97 28.93
CA GLN A 6 10.82 -30.60 27.64
C GLN A 6 9.75 -30.85 26.56
N ALA A 7 9.61 -29.93 25.61
CA ALA A 7 8.80 -30.15 24.43
C ALA A 7 9.66 -30.88 23.38
N GLU A 8 9.53 -32.21 23.32
CA GLU A 8 10.11 -32.99 22.23
C GLU A 8 9.30 -32.71 20.96
N VAL A 9 9.94 -32.07 19.97
CA VAL A 9 9.41 -31.95 18.61
C VAL A 9 9.95 -33.15 17.82
N GLU A 10 9.05 -34.02 17.39
CA GLU A 10 9.41 -35.22 16.61
C GLU A 10 9.88 -34.81 15.21
N ASN A 11 11.18 -34.97 14.95
CA ASN A 11 11.76 -34.78 13.61
C ASN A 11 11.51 -36.02 12.73
N GLU A 12 10.28 -36.18 12.25
CA GLU A 12 10.04 -36.97 11.04
C GLU A 12 10.42 -36.14 9.80
N ASP A 13 11.70 -36.16 9.43
CA ASP A 13 12.09 -36.29 8.01
C ASP A 13 13.57 -36.67 7.88
N GLY A 14 13.83 -37.71 7.07
CA GLY A 14 15.15 -38.30 6.89
C GLY A 14 15.77 -37.98 5.54
N ASP A 15 16.11 -36.71 5.27
CA ASP A 15 16.95 -36.34 4.13
C ASP A 15 18.08 -35.38 4.52
N SER A 16 19.32 -35.75 4.19
CA SER A 16 20.53 -35.24 4.81
C SER A 16 21.35 -34.36 3.86
N ASN A 17 20.80 -33.22 3.41
CA ASN A 17 21.60 -32.28 2.59
C ASN A 17 21.21 -30.78 2.58
N CYS A 18 20.27 -30.30 3.40
CA CYS A 18 19.95 -28.86 3.46
C CYS A 18 20.21 -28.27 4.86
N GLY A 19 21.17 -27.36 4.96
CA GLY A 19 21.53 -26.66 6.21
C GLY A 19 20.62 -25.47 6.52
N ASP A 20 19.31 -25.60 6.29
CA ASP A 20 18.38 -24.46 6.29
C ASP A 20 17.27 -24.68 7.31
N LEU A 21 17.15 -23.78 8.29
CA LEU A 21 16.14 -23.84 9.35
C LEU A 21 15.00 -22.85 9.10
N CYS A 22 13.76 -23.34 9.11
CA CYS A 22 12.56 -22.52 8.89
C CYS A 22 11.58 -22.69 10.06
N CYS A 23 11.34 -21.63 10.82
CA CYS A 23 10.45 -21.59 11.98
C CYS A 23 9.58 -20.33 11.95
N MET A 24 8.87 -20.13 10.83
CA MET A 24 7.90 -19.04 10.67
C MET A 24 6.62 -19.28 11.49
N ASP A 25 6.02 -18.20 12.01
CA ASP A 25 4.74 -18.19 12.74
C ASP A 25 4.66 -19.25 13.86
N LYS A 26 5.64 -19.21 14.78
CA LYS A 26 5.75 -20.11 15.93
C LYS A 26 5.54 -19.41 17.29
N GLY A 27 5.50 -18.08 17.32
CA GLY A 27 5.34 -17.29 18.55
C GLY A 27 6.57 -17.28 19.48
N LEU A 28 7.75 -17.62 18.95
CA LEU A 28 9.04 -17.64 19.67
C LEU A 28 9.35 -16.25 20.24
N ARG A 29 9.87 -16.17 21.46
CA ARG A 29 10.19 -14.88 22.14
C ARG A 29 11.68 -14.59 22.22
N SER A 30 12.49 -15.64 22.19
CA SER A 30 13.95 -15.61 22.07
C SER A 30 14.41 -16.66 21.06
N ILE A 31 15.49 -16.35 20.35
CA ILE A 31 16.18 -17.33 19.48
C ILE A 31 16.81 -18.46 20.33
N SER A 32 17.09 -18.20 21.62
CA SER A 32 17.57 -19.18 22.60
C SER A 32 16.59 -20.34 22.87
N GLU A 33 15.34 -20.24 22.41
CA GLU A 33 14.37 -21.34 22.41
C GLU A 33 14.69 -22.42 21.35
N LEU A 34 15.58 -22.13 20.40
CA LEU A 34 15.98 -23.04 19.31
C LEU A 34 17.37 -23.62 19.53
N SER A 35 17.53 -24.92 19.26
CA SER A 35 18.84 -25.57 19.20
C SER A 35 19.44 -25.37 17.80
N LEU A 36 20.16 -24.26 17.61
CA LEU A 36 20.85 -23.94 16.36
C LEU A 36 22.20 -24.65 16.27
N ASP A 37 22.50 -25.29 15.13
CA ASP A 37 23.84 -25.83 14.85
C ASP A 37 24.67 -24.90 13.95
N SER A 38 25.97 -24.94 14.18
CA SER A 38 27.03 -24.29 13.41
C SER A 38 27.08 -24.67 11.92
N THR A 39 26.41 -25.75 11.48
CA THR A 39 26.31 -26.13 10.07
C THR A 39 25.25 -25.36 9.28
N LEU A 40 24.40 -24.56 9.94
CA LEU A 40 23.32 -23.83 9.27
C LEU A 40 23.83 -22.71 8.35
N HIS A 41 23.16 -22.59 7.19
CA HIS A 41 23.45 -21.67 6.10
C HIS A 41 22.30 -20.66 5.89
N ALA A 42 21.05 -21.07 6.08
CA ALA A 42 19.90 -20.17 6.20
C ALA A 42 19.11 -20.39 7.50
N ILE A 43 18.62 -19.29 8.08
CA ILE A 43 17.67 -19.28 9.21
C ILE A 43 16.54 -18.32 8.85
N ASN A 44 15.29 -18.80 8.93
CA ASN A 44 14.09 -17.99 8.73
C ASN A 44 13.16 -18.10 9.96
N LEU A 45 13.03 -16.98 10.67
CA LEU A 45 12.20 -16.79 11.87
C LEU A 45 11.14 -15.69 11.67
N HIS A 46 10.67 -15.51 10.43
CA HIS A 46 9.64 -14.54 10.06
C HIS A 46 8.33 -14.71 10.88
N CYS A 47 7.69 -13.61 11.26
CA CYS A 47 6.46 -13.60 12.07
C CYS A 47 6.62 -14.34 13.41
N ASN A 48 7.45 -13.80 14.30
CA ASN A 48 7.58 -14.29 15.67
C ASN A 48 7.51 -13.11 16.67
N ASN A 49 7.76 -13.37 17.95
CA ASN A 49 7.77 -12.39 19.03
C ASN A 49 9.20 -12.10 19.55
N ILE A 50 10.22 -12.32 18.71
CA ILE A 50 11.62 -12.15 19.08
C ILE A 50 11.90 -10.67 19.32
N SER A 51 12.42 -10.33 20.49
CA SER A 51 12.72 -8.93 20.90
C SER A 51 14.21 -8.58 20.89
N LYS A 52 15.08 -9.59 20.83
CA LYS A 52 16.55 -9.46 20.81
C LYS A 52 17.18 -10.47 19.86
N ILE A 53 18.29 -10.07 19.25
CA ILE A 53 19.15 -10.94 18.45
C ILE A 53 20.21 -11.52 19.39
N GLU A 54 20.03 -12.75 19.81
CA GLU A 54 20.89 -13.45 20.78
C GLU A 54 21.03 -14.93 20.41
N ALA A 55 21.99 -15.64 21.02
CA ALA A 55 22.21 -17.09 20.84
C ALA A 55 22.47 -17.57 19.39
N ILE A 56 22.93 -16.70 18.49
CA ILE A 56 23.34 -17.05 17.11
C ILE A 56 24.86 -16.99 16.88
N ASP A 57 25.66 -16.60 17.90
CA ASP A 57 27.09 -16.33 17.76
C ASP A 57 27.95 -17.51 17.29
N HIS A 58 27.48 -18.74 17.52
CA HIS A 58 28.15 -19.97 17.09
C HIS A 58 27.75 -20.42 15.68
N VAL A 59 26.84 -19.72 14.99
CA VAL A 59 26.34 -20.05 13.64
C VAL A 59 27.14 -19.30 12.56
N TRP A 60 28.47 -19.35 12.66
CA TRP A 60 29.43 -18.63 11.80
C TRP A 60 29.41 -19.05 10.31
N ASN A 61 28.61 -20.04 9.92
CA ASN A 61 28.36 -20.41 8.52
C ASN A 61 27.15 -19.71 7.89
N LEU A 62 26.34 -18.99 8.67
CA LEU A 62 25.09 -18.39 8.21
C LEU A 62 25.32 -17.38 7.06
N GLN A 63 24.59 -17.57 5.97
CA GLN A 63 24.61 -16.72 4.77
C GLN A 63 23.28 -15.97 4.60
N HIS A 64 22.17 -16.49 5.12
CA HIS A 64 20.85 -15.85 5.06
C HIS A 64 20.17 -15.88 6.43
N LEU A 65 19.73 -14.71 6.91
CA LEU A 65 18.99 -14.56 8.17
C LEU A 65 17.74 -13.72 7.92
N ASP A 66 16.56 -14.33 8.13
CA ASP A 66 15.28 -13.63 8.15
C ASP A 66 14.72 -13.56 9.57
N LEU A 67 14.58 -12.32 10.07
CA LEU A 67 14.03 -11.93 11.36
C LEU A 67 12.90 -10.90 11.16
N SER A 68 12.30 -10.83 9.96
CA SER A 68 11.23 -9.88 9.67
C SER A 68 9.93 -10.18 10.40
N SER A 69 9.08 -9.16 10.61
CA SER A 69 7.84 -9.27 11.42
C SER A 69 8.11 -9.80 12.83
N ASN A 70 8.97 -9.10 13.58
CA ASN A 70 9.32 -9.41 14.96
C ASN A 70 9.24 -8.14 15.83
N GLN A 71 9.83 -8.15 17.03
CA GLN A 71 9.78 -7.04 18.00
C GLN A 71 11.18 -6.50 18.34
N ILE A 72 12.14 -6.68 17.43
CA ILE A 72 13.54 -6.28 17.60
C ILE A 72 13.64 -4.75 17.55
N SER A 73 14.31 -4.14 18.51
CA SER A 73 14.51 -2.68 18.60
C SER A 73 15.94 -2.21 18.38
N GLN A 74 16.93 -3.13 18.45
CA GLN A 74 18.35 -2.84 18.26
C GLN A 74 19.02 -3.94 17.43
N ILE A 75 20.03 -3.56 16.65
CA ILE A 75 20.81 -4.49 15.82
C ILE A 75 22.07 -4.90 16.61
N GLU A 76 21.92 -5.93 17.44
CA GLU A 76 22.99 -6.54 18.24
C GLU A 76 23.22 -8.02 17.84
N GLY A 77 24.17 -8.73 18.44
CA GLY A 77 24.32 -10.19 18.28
C GLY A 77 24.76 -10.71 16.89
N LEU A 78 25.20 -9.83 15.97
CA LEU A 78 25.60 -10.20 14.59
C LEU A 78 27.12 -10.21 14.34
N SER A 79 27.94 -9.85 15.34
CA SER A 79 29.38 -9.54 15.16
C SER A 79 30.26 -10.72 14.73
N THR A 80 29.77 -11.94 14.90
CA THR A 80 30.41 -13.21 14.53
C THR A 80 30.08 -13.66 13.10
N LEU A 81 28.99 -13.16 12.52
CA LEU A 81 28.38 -13.68 11.28
C LEU A 81 29.04 -13.12 10.00
N THR A 82 30.37 -13.15 9.94
CA THR A 82 31.20 -12.59 8.85
C THR A 82 30.89 -13.15 7.43
N LYS A 83 30.16 -14.27 7.33
CA LYS A 83 29.71 -14.87 6.06
C LYS A 83 28.30 -14.46 5.62
N LEU A 84 27.56 -13.71 6.44
CA LEU A 84 26.18 -13.33 6.15
C LEU A 84 26.10 -12.49 4.86
N ARG A 85 25.28 -12.92 3.89
CA ARG A 85 25.02 -12.24 2.62
C ARG A 85 23.69 -11.49 2.62
N THR A 86 22.65 -12.09 3.20
CA THR A 86 21.30 -11.53 3.27
C THR A 86 20.85 -11.40 4.71
N LEU A 87 20.45 -10.19 5.11
CA LEU A 87 19.80 -9.91 6.39
C LEU A 87 18.46 -9.23 6.15
N ASN A 88 17.38 -9.86 6.60
CA ASN A 88 16.03 -9.29 6.57
C ASN A 88 15.54 -8.98 7.99
N LEU A 89 15.30 -7.70 8.26
CA LEU A 89 14.84 -7.15 9.54
C LEU A 89 13.61 -6.24 9.34
N SER A 90 12.90 -6.34 8.21
CA SER A 90 11.72 -5.50 7.99
C SER A 90 10.58 -5.79 8.97
N CYS A 91 9.66 -4.84 9.18
CA CYS A 91 8.55 -4.99 10.13
C CYS A 91 9.04 -5.28 11.55
N ASN A 92 9.92 -4.42 12.08
CA ASN A 92 10.45 -4.47 13.44
C ASN A 92 10.35 -3.06 14.09
N LEU A 93 10.95 -2.87 15.26
CA LEU A 93 10.89 -1.63 16.05
C LEU A 93 12.23 -0.88 16.08
N ILE A 94 13.08 -1.08 15.08
CA ILE A 94 14.44 -0.52 15.01
C ILE A 94 14.36 0.98 14.73
N THR A 95 15.09 1.79 15.51
CA THR A 95 15.14 3.27 15.37
C THR A 95 16.46 3.81 14.81
N LYS A 96 17.50 2.96 14.78
CA LYS A 96 18.85 3.32 14.36
C LYS A 96 19.54 2.14 13.68
N VAL A 97 20.35 2.42 12.66
CA VAL A 97 21.28 1.43 12.09
C VAL A 97 22.56 1.40 12.94
N GLU A 98 22.91 0.21 13.42
CA GLU A 98 24.11 -0.10 14.22
C GLU A 98 24.48 -1.59 14.07
N GLY A 99 25.60 -2.05 14.64
CA GLY A 99 25.96 -3.48 14.72
C GLY A 99 26.38 -4.21 13.43
N LEU A 100 26.28 -3.57 12.26
CA LEU A 100 26.58 -4.20 10.95
C LEU A 100 28.08 -4.30 10.60
N GLU A 101 28.95 -3.68 11.39
CA GLU A 101 30.38 -3.44 11.10
C GLU A 101 31.24 -4.71 10.88
N ALA A 102 30.83 -5.87 11.37
CA ALA A 102 31.52 -7.14 11.12
C ALA A 102 31.06 -7.85 9.81
N LEU A 103 29.94 -7.42 9.22
CA LEU A 103 29.25 -8.13 8.14
C LEU A 103 29.84 -7.79 6.77
N ILE A 104 31.15 -8.03 6.60
CA ILE A 104 31.92 -7.69 5.39
C ILE A 104 31.38 -8.30 4.09
N ASN A 105 30.72 -9.47 4.16
CA ASN A 105 30.12 -10.15 3.01
C ASN A 105 28.64 -9.84 2.77
N LEU A 106 28.02 -8.95 3.56
CA LEU A 106 26.62 -8.59 3.41
C LEU A 106 26.39 -7.92 2.06
N THR A 107 25.56 -8.52 1.20
CA THR A 107 25.21 -7.99 -0.13
C THR A 107 23.79 -7.42 -0.17
N ARG A 108 22.87 -7.93 0.66
CA ARG A 108 21.49 -7.48 0.76
C ARG A 108 21.07 -7.23 2.22
N LEU A 109 20.52 -6.04 2.48
CA LEU A 109 19.96 -5.63 3.76
C LEU A 109 18.53 -5.11 3.53
N ASN A 110 17.56 -5.63 4.28
CA ASN A 110 16.20 -5.10 4.32
C ASN A 110 15.85 -4.64 5.74
N LEU A 111 15.47 -3.37 5.85
CA LEU A 111 15.11 -2.65 7.08
C LEU A 111 13.78 -1.88 6.90
N SER A 112 12.97 -2.20 5.88
CA SER A 112 11.69 -1.51 5.64
C SER A 112 10.68 -1.70 6.78
N TYR A 113 9.67 -0.84 6.87
CA TYR A 113 8.66 -0.87 7.94
C TYR A 113 9.28 -0.94 9.36
N ASN A 114 10.16 0.01 9.65
CA ASN A 114 10.77 0.21 10.97
C ASN A 114 10.55 1.68 11.38
N HIS A 115 11.28 2.17 12.39
CA HIS A 115 11.19 3.55 12.88
C HIS A 115 12.54 4.29 12.75
N ILE A 116 13.34 3.91 11.76
CA ILE A 116 14.72 4.39 11.60
C ILE A 116 14.73 5.86 11.21
N ASN A 117 15.42 6.67 12.01
CA ASN A 117 15.79 8.04 11.67
C ASN A 117 17.32 8.25 11.61
N ASP A 118 18.11 7.42 12.31
CA ASP A 118 19.56 7.50 12.30
C ASP A 118 20.22 6.37 11.50
N LEU A 119 20.83 6.73 10.36
CA LEU A 119 21.58 5.83 9.48
C LEU A 119 23.08 5.73 9.82
N SER A 120 23.56 6.33 10.91
CA SER A 120 24.99 6.49 11.20
C SER A 120 25.81 5.18 11.17
N GLY A 121 25.22 4.03 11.52
CA GLY A 121 25.87 2.72 11.45
C GLY A 121 26.14 2.19 10.03
N LEU A 122 25.76 2.92 8.98
CA LEU A 122 26.26 2.69 7.61
C LEU A 122 27.64 3.31 7.37
N MET A 123 28.07 4.32 8.15
CA MET A 123 29.39 4.96 7.97
C MET A 123 30.57 4.01 8.22
N PRO A 124 30.57 3.09 9.21
CA PRO A 124 31.60 2.06 9.35
C PRO A 124 31.72 1.12 8.13
N LEU A 125 30.66 1.01 7.30
CA LEU A 125 30.63 0.14 6.12
C LEU A 125 31.24 0.81 4.87
N HIS A 126 31.78 2.03 4.99
CA HIS A 126 32.32 2.79 3.88
C HIS A 126 33.59 2.17 3.28
N GLY A 127 33.81 2.43 1.99
CA GLY A 127 34.94 1.91 1.22
C GLY A 127 34.67 0.55 0.55
N ILE A 128 35.74 -0.12 0.13
CA ILE A 128 35.68 -1.34 -0.69
C ILE A 128 35.67 -2.66 0.10
N LYS A 129 35.64 -2.60 1.44
CA LYS A 129 35.67 -3.81 2.29
C LYS A 129 34.31 -4.50 2.44
N HIS A 130 33.22 -3.74 2.35
CA HIS A 130 31.85 -4.24 2.54
C HIS A 130 31.14 -4.39 1.20
N LYS A 131 30.55 -5.55 0.93
CA LYS A 131 29.97 -5.91 -0.38
C LYS A 131 28.51 -5.47 -0.57
N LEU A 132 28.04 -4.48 0.17
CA LEU A 132 26.63 -4.13 0.27
C LEU A 132 26.11 -3.51 -1.04
N ARG A 133 25.22 -4.24 -1.72
CA ARG A 133 24.67 -3.93 -3.06
C ARG A 133 23.21 -3.49 -3.04
N TYR A 134 22.43 -4.00 -2.09
CA TYR A 134 21.00 -3.74 -1.94
C TYR A 134 20.69 -3.29 -0.52
N ILE A 135 20.07 -2.12 -0.39
CA ILE A 135 19.48 -1.62 0.86
C ILE A 135 18.02 -1.28 0.60
N ASP A 136 17.13 -1.82 1.42
CA ASP A 136 15.73 -1.43 1.47
C ASP A 136 15.38 -0.81 2.82
N LEU A 137 14.81 0.40 2.77
CA LEU A 137 14.51 1.29 3.87
C LEU A 137 13.13 1.96 3.74
N HIS A 138 12.25 1.55 2.80
CA HIS A 138 10.91 2.17 2.70
C HIS A 138 10.12 2.05 4.00
N SER A 139 9.15 2.95 4.21
CA SER A 139 8.34 2.98 5.45
C SER A 139 9.19 3.17 6.73
N ASN A 140 10.08 4.16 6.72
CA ASN A 140 10.90 4.58 7.87
C ASN A 140 10.76 6.09 8.13
N CYS A 141 11.51 6.62 9.10
CA CYS A 141 11.42 8.00 9.58
C CYS A 141 12.60 8.89 9.13
N ILE A 142 13.22 8.59 7.98
CA ILE A 142 14.35 9.36 7.44
C ILE A 142 13.84 10.69 6.85
N ASP A 143 14.20 11.82 7.45
CA ASP A 143 13.77 13.16 7.05
C ASP A 143 14.87 14.01 6.38
N SER A 144 16.12 13.87 6.83
CA SER A 144 17.25 14.66 6.36
C SER A 144 17.96 14.00 5.17
N ILE A 145 17.82 14.61 3.98
CA ILE A 145 18.60 14.24 2.79
C ILE A 145 20.11 14.36 3.00
N HIS A 146 20.55 15.29 3.86
CA HIS A 146 21.97 15.46 4.19
C HIS A 146 22.50 14.27 5.02
N HIS A 147 21.71 13.78 5.99
CA HIS A 147 22.08 12.60 6.79
C HIS A 147 22.12 11.33 5.93
N LEU A 148 21.11 11.16 5.07
CA LEU A 148 21.03 10.07 4.10
C LEU A 148 22.25 10.03 3.18
N LEU A 149 22.58 11.15 2.53
CA LEU A 149 23.75 11.24 1.64
C LEU A 149 25.06 10.99 2.39
N GLN A 150 25.25 11.58 3.58
CA GLN A 150 26.45 11.37 4.40
C GLN A 150 26.63 9.88 4.77
N CYS A 151 25.55 9.19 5.13
CA CYS A 151 25.61 7.78 5.50
C CYS A 151 25.78 6.84 4.30
N VAL A 152 25.29 7.21 3.12
CA VAL A 152 25.25 6.32 1.94
C VAL A 152 26.39 6.54 0.94
N VAL A 153 26.96 7.75 0.82
CA VAL A 153 27.92 8.09 -0.25
C VAL A 153 29.18 7.20 -0.29
N GLY A 154 29.66 6.75 0.87
CA GLY A 154 30.81 5.86 0.95
C GLY A 154 30.54 4.38 0.66
N LEU A 155 29.30 3.98 0.35
CA LEU A 155 28.93 2.60 0.02
C LEU A 155 29.21 2.32 -1.46
N HIS A 156 30.44 1.89 -1.75
CA HIS A 156 30.99 1.82 -3.13
C HIS A 156 30.27 0.81 -4.03
N PHE A 157 29.69 -0.25 -3.46
CA PHE A 157 29.02 -1.32 -4.23
C PHE A 157 27.49 -1.19 -4.29
N LEU A 158 26.90 -0.14 -3.70
CA LEU A 158 25.45 0.01 -3.61
C LEU A 158 24.82 0.29 -4.98
N THR A 159 24.19 -0.73 -5.59
CA THR A 159 23.48 -0.59 -6.87
C THR A 159 21.99 -0.34 -6.71
N ASN A 160 21.41 -0.74 -5.57
CA ASN A 160 19.96 -0.70 -5.34
C ASN A 160 19.67 -0.06 -3.98
N LEU A 161 18.85 1.00 -3.98
CA LEU A 161 18.37 1.68 -2.79
C LEU A 161 16.85 1.91 -2.91
N VAL A 162 16.09 1.56 -1.88
CA VAL A 162 14.63 1.74 -1.86
C VAL A 162 14.25 2.52 -0.60
N LEU A 163 13.64 3.69 -0.77
CA LEU A 163 13.21 4.61 0.29
C LEU A 163 11.73 5.03 0.13
N GLU A 164 11.20 4.96 -1.09
CA GLU A 164 9.78 5.00 -1.47
C GLU A 164 9.41 3.66 -2.17
N LYS A 165 8.30 3.04 -1.77
CA LYS A 165 7.73 1.88 -2.47
C LYS A 165 6.21 1.79 -2.28
N ASP A 166 5.48 1.50 -3.36
CA ASP A 166 4.03 1.22 -3.39
C ASP A 166 3.10 2.25 -2.72
N GLY A 167 3.62 3.45 -2.41
CA GLY A 167 2.89 4.54 -1.74
C GLY A 167 3.37 4.81 -0.31
N ASP A 168 4.15 3.90 0.29
CA ASP A 168 4.80 4.12 1.58
C ASP A 168 6.21 4.73 1.35
N ASP A 169 6.45 5.91 1.94
CA ASP A 169 7.67 6.70 1.72
C ASP A 169 8.36 7.11 3.02
N ASN A 170 9.66 7.37 2.93
CA ASN A 170 10.36 8.15 3.95
C ASN A 170 10.08 9.65 3.76
N PRO A 171 9.97 10.46 4.83
CA PRO A 171 9.75 11.91 4.71
C PRO A 171 10.74 12.64 3.78
N VAL A 172 11.98 12.17 3.67
CA VAL A 172 13.00 12.67 2.74
C VAL A 172 12.60 12.59 1.26
N CYS A 173 11.77 11.61 0.88
CA CYS A 173 11.35 11.41 -0.52
C CYS A 173 10.46 12.55 -1.02
N ARG A 174 9.81 13.27 -0.09
CA ARG A 174 8.93 14.42 -0.34
C ARG A 174 9.70 15.71 -0.64
N VAL A 175 11.03 15.71 -0.50
CA VAL A 175 11.87 16.88 -0.81
C VAL A 175 11.95 17.06 -2.34
N PRO A 176 11.57 18.22 -2.90
CA PRO A 176 11.60 18.44 -4.35
C PRO A 176 12.99 18.18 -4.96
N GLY A 177 13.05 17.29 -5.94
CA GLY A 177 14.29 16.90 -6.60
C GLY A 177 15.13 15.83 -5.88
N TYR A 178 14.68 15.26 -4.77
CA TYR A 178 15.38 14.22 -4.01
C TYR A 178 15.96 13.10 -4.92
N GLN A 179 15.16 12.50 -5.81
CA GLN A 179 15.64 11.45 -6.74
C GLN A 179 16.78 11.92 -7.66
N ALA A 180 16.74 13.17 -8.13
CA ALA A 180 17.81 13.74 -8.95
C ALA A 180 19.09 13.99 -8.12
N VAL A 181 18.95 14.49 -6.88
CA VAL A 181 20.08 14.69 -5.97
C VAL A 181 20.74 13.34 -5.60
N MET A 182 19.94 12.30 -5.33
CA MET A 182 20.45 10.96 -5.04
C MET A 182 21.22 10.37 -6.23
N LEU A 183 20.62 10.39 -7.44
CA LEU A 183 21.28 9.86 -8.64
C LEU A 183 22.50 10.68 -9.07
N GLN A 184 22.52 12.00 -8.81
CA GLN A 184 23.69 12.85 -9.05
C GLN A 184 24.84 12.59 -8.05
N THR A 185 24.51 12.25 -6.79
CA THR A 185 25.51 12.06 -5.73
C THR A 185 26.00 10.60 -5.63
N LEU A 186 25.21 9.64 -6.12
CA LEU A 186 25.49 8.20 -6.07
C LEU A 186 25.56 7.60 -7.49
N PRO A 187 26.60 7.91 -8.29
CA PRO A 187 26.72 7.41 -9.67
C PRO A 187 26.87 5.88 -9.79
N GLN A 188 27.15 5.17 -8.69
CA GLN A 188 27.11 3.71 -8.62
C GLN A 188 25.69 3.12 -8.63
N LEU A 189 24.68 3.94 -8.32
CA LEU A 189 23.30 3.50 -8.13
C LEU A 189 22.62 3.22 -9.47
N ARG A 190 22.00 2.05 -9.59
CA ARG A 190 21.31 1.56 -10.80
C ARG A 190 19.80 1.54 -10.66
N ILE A 191 19.31 1.35 -9.43
CA ILE A 191 17.89 1.32 -9.08
C ILE A 191 17.67 2.17 -7.82
N LEU A 192 16.74 3.12 -7.92
CA LEU A 192 16.28 3.98 -6.83
C LEU A 192 14.75 3.89 -6.75
N ASP A 193 14.18 3.63 -5.58
CA ASP A 193 12.72 3.63 -5.35
C ASP A 193 11.95 2.74 -6.35
N CYS A 194 12.46 1.52 -6.55
CA CYS A 194 12.01 0.52 -7.52
C CYS A 194 12.02 0.98 -9.00
N LYS A 195 12.68 2.08 -9.34
CA LYS A 195 12.85 2.60 -10.72
C LYS A 195 14.31 2.50 -11.15
N ASN A 196 14.59 2.21 -12.42
CA ASN A 196 15.95 2.28 -12.96
C ASN A 196 16.41 3.74 -13.17
N ILE A 197 17.67 3.95 -13.54
CA ILE A 197 18.23 5.29 -13.85
C ILE A 197 17.54 6.02 -15.02
N PHE A 198 16.68 5.35 -15.79
CA PHE A 198 15.87 5.93 -16.87
C PHE A 198 14.43 6.24 -16.42
N GLY A 199 14.07 5.96 -15.16
CA GLY A 199 12.75 6.19 -14.57
C GLY A 199 11.73 5.07 -14.79
N GLU A 200 12.13 3.94 -15.38
CA GLU A 200 11.24 2.81 -15.64
C GLU A 200 11.10 1.92 -14.40
N PRO A 201 9.89 1.44 -14.04
CA PRO A 201 9.68 0.57 -12.90
C PRO A 201 10.31 -0.81 -13.12
N VAL A 202 11.05 -1.29 -12.11
CA VAL A 202 11.72 -2.59 -12.09
C VAL A 202 11.04 -3.50 -11.08
N ASP A 203 10.51 -4.64 -11.54
CA ASP A 203 9.92 -5.64 -10.66
C ASP A 203 10.99 -6.41 -9.87
N LEU A 204 11.27 -5.95 -8.66
CA LEU A 204 12.21 -6.58 -7.73
C LEU A 204 11.76 -7.99 -7.29
N SER A 205 10.49 -8.36 -7.45
CA SER A 205 10.02 -9.71 -7.09
C SER A 205 10.57 -10.79 -8.04
N GLN A 206 10.83 -10.45 -9.30
CA GLN A 206 11.48 -11.34 -10.27
C GLN A 206 12.98 -11.54 -9.95
N ILE A 207 13.62 -10.55 -9.32
CA ILE A 207 15.01 -10.62 -8.80
C ILE A 207 15.10 -11.43 -7.49
N ASN A 208 13.96 -11.68 -6.83
CA ASN A 208 13.87 -12.46 -5.59
C ASN A 208 13.37 -13.91 -5.83
N SER A 209 12.71 -14.19 -6.95
CA SER A 209 12.15 -15.51 -7.29
C SER A 209 13.00 -16.36 -8.26
N SER A 210 14.08 -15.79 -8.82
CA SER A 210 14.93 -16.47 -9.80
C SER A 210 16.23 -17.06 -9.21
N SER A 211 16.11 -18.26 -8.62
CA SER A 211 17.20 -19.25 -8.43
C SER A 211 18.55 -18.72 -7.89
N LEU A 212 18.55 -18.23 -6.64
CA LEU A 212 19.78 -17.85 -5.92
C LEU A 212 20.60 -19.08 -5.45
N GLN A 213 21.09 -19.88 -6.39
CA GLN A 213 22.15 -20.87 -6.13
C GLN A 213 23.16 -21.07 -7.27
N CYS A 214 22.86 -20.69 -8.51
CA CYS A 214 23.73 -21.01 -9.67
C CYS A 214 24.40 -19.82 -10.38
N PHE A 215 24.04 -18.55 -10.12
CA PHE A 215 24.54 -17.42 -10.93
C PHE A 215 25.45 -16.40 -10.22
N GLU A 216 25.52 -16.33 -8.89
CA GLU A 216 26.53 -15.46 -8.23
C GLU A 216 27.96 -15.95 -8.54
N GLY A 217 28.17 -17.27 -8.57
CA GLY A 217 29.46 -17.87 -8.92
C GLY A 217 29.94 -17.65 -10.36
N LEU A 218 29.09 -17.13 -11.26
CA LEU A 218 29.48 -16.79 -12.63
C LEU A 218 30.02 -15.36 -12.77
N LEU A 219 29.73 -14.46 -11.82
CA LEU A 219 30.26 -13.09 -11.83
C LEU A 219 31.65 -12.99 -11.20
N ASP A 220 31.92 -13.75 -10.11
CA ASP A 220 33.24 -13.77 -9.48
C ASP A 220 34.33 -14.36 -10.41
N ASN A 221 33.95 -15.25 -11.35
CA ASN A 221 34.85 -15.81 -12.36
C ASN A 221 35.17 -14.85 -13.53
N LEU A 222 34.44 -13.73 -13.69
CA LEU A 222 34.69 -12.73 -14.73
C LEU A 222 35.47 -11.50 -14.24
N ALA A 223 35.72 -11.40 -12.94
CA ALA A 223 36.58 -10.38 -12.32
C ALA A 223 37.97 -10.91 -11.90
N SER A 224 38.24 -12.20 -12.13
CA SER A 224 39.47 -12.89 -11.67
C SER A 224 40.40 -13.25 -12.84
N SER A 225 40.83 -12.23 -13.58
CA SER A 225 41.91 -12.36 -14.56
C SER A 225 42.89 -11.18 -14.50
N ASP A 226 43.68 -11.13 -13.42
CA ASP A 226 45.13 -10.94 -13.56
C ASP A 226 45.88 -11.39 -12.31
N SER A 227 47.12 -11.83 -12.48
CA SER A 227 48.00 -12.34 -11.41
C SER A 227 49.02 -11.28 -10.96
N PRO A 228 49.56 -11.37 -9.72
CA PRO A 228 49.93 -10.18 -8.96
C PRO A 228 51.33 -9.64 -9.23
N LEU A 229 51.48 -8.33 -9.06
CA LEU A 229 52.76 -7.66 -8.81
C LEU A 229 52.68 -6.76 -7.58
N ASN A 230 53.55 -7.02 -6.60
CA ASN A 230 53.84 -6.09 -5.51
C ASN A 230 54.62 -4.89 -6.07
N ILE A 231 54.22 -3.67 -5.70
CA ILE A 231 55.15 -2.60 -5.25
C ILE A 231 54.50 -1.94 -4.01
N SER A 232 55.34 -1.43 -3.10
CA SER A 232 54.99 -0.93 -1.77
C SER A 232 54.61 0.56 -1.74
N GLU A 233 54.27 1.02 -0.53
CA GLU A 233 54.16 2.42 -0.10
C GLU A 233 55.41 3.24 -0.50
N ASP A 234 55.25 4.51 -0.97
CA ASP A 234 55.50 5.71 -0.13
C ASP A 234 55.25 7.08 -0.85
N GLU A 235 55.27 8.17 -0.07
CA GLU A 235 55.50 9.61 -0.40
C GLU A 235 54.62 10.42 -1.43
N VAL A 236 53.64 11.16 -0.88
CA VAL A 236 53.61 12.65 -0.77
C VAL A 236 53.61 13.60 -2.01
N ALA A 237 52.58 14.47 -2.04
CA ALA A 237 52.50 15.88 -2.51
C ALA A 237 52.05 16.32 -3.94
N ASP A 238 50.93 17.07 -3.93
CA ASP A 238 50.62 18.33 -4.66
C ASP A 238 50.38 18.35 -6.20
N GLY A 239 49.63 19.36 -6.66
CA GLY A 239 49.50 19.74 -8.09
C GLY A 239 48.15 19.48 -8.78
N MET A 240 47.35 20.54 -8.96
CA MET A 240 46.18 20.62 -9.84
C MET A 240 46.29 21.88 -10.73
N PRO A 241 45.75 21.91 -11.97
CA PRO A 241 45.70 20.90 -13.05
C PRO A 241 46.53 21.40 -14.27
N PRO A 242 46.33 20.90 -15.52
CA PRO A 242 45.42 21.64 -16.41
C PRO A 242 44.64 20.82 -17.47
N VAL A 243 43.74 21.53 -18.15
CA VAL A 243 42.96 21.13 -19.34
C VAL A 243 43.83 20.95 -20.59
N VAL A 244 43.50 20.00 -21.49
CA VAL A 244 43.57 20.18 -22.97
C VAL A 244 42.74 19.13 -23.74
N THR A 245 42.35 19.50 -24.96
CA THR A 245 41.40 18.86 -25.89
C THR A 245 41.80 17.51 -26.50
N ALA A 246 40.80 16.77 -26.99
CA ALA A 246 40.96 15.58 -27.84
C ALA A 246 41.45 15.93 -29.27
N PRO A 247 42.12 14.98 -29.98
CA PRO A 247 42.47 15.10 -31.40
C PRO A 247 41.45 14.43 -32.33
N THR A 248 41.48 14.80 -33.62
CA THR A 248 40.63 14.28 -34.70
C THR A 248 41.43 13.72 -35.88
N GLY A 249 40.76 12.90 -36.69
CA GLY A 249 41.11 12.59 -38.08
C GLY A 249 41.40 11.10 -38.35
N ASP A 250 41.20 10.56 -39.54
CA ASP A 250 40.31 10.86 -40.69
C ASP A 250 40.78 9.96 -41.86
N ASP A 251 39.87 9.26 -42.53
CA ASP A 251 40.03 8.60 -43.85
C ASP A 251 38.69 7.93 -44.21
N MET A 252 38.10 8.00 -45.41
CA MET A 252 38.37 8.78 -46.63
C MET A 252 37.05 9.19 -47.32
N ALA A 253 37.12 10.23 -48.17
CA ALA A 253 36.09 10.65 -49.15
C ALA A 253 36.49 10.15 -50.58
N PRO A 254 36.07 10.70 -51.76
CA PRO A 254 35.19 11.84 -52.07
C PRO A 254 34.26 11.75 -53.34
N ARG A 255 33.55 12.86 -53.65
CA ARG A 255 33.08 13.40 -54.97
C ARG A 255 31.58 13.42 -55.34
N ASP A 256 30.91 14.51 -54.97
CA ASP A 256 30.47 15.68 -55.81
C ASP A 256 30.75 15.70 -57.35
N PRO A 257 30.17 16.63 -58.18
CA PRO A 257 29.23 17.75 -57.89
C PRO A 257 28.06 18.07 -58.90
N PHE A 258 27.15 18.97 -58.48
CA PHE A 258 26.40 20.05 -59.18
C PHE A 258 25.75 19.95 -60.61
N ALA A 259 24.39 20.01 -60.60
CA ALA A 259 23.48 21.05 -61.16
C ALA A 259 23.33 21.40 -62.68
N SER A 260 22.06 21.40 -63.16
CA SER A 260 21.49 22.36 -64.15
C SER A 260 19.94 22.35 -64.23
N THR A 261 19.30 23.51 -64.34
CA THR A 261 17.85 23.79 -64.62
C THR A 261 17.63 24.06 -66.13
N PRO A 262 16.45 24.47 -66.72
CA PRO A 262 15.16 25.00 -66.20
C PRO A 262 13.89 24.29 -66.81
N THR A 263 12.61 24.72 -66.77
CA THR A 263 11.93 26.01 -67.13
C THR A 263 10.62 26.32 -66.36
N ASP A 264 10.26 27.61 -66.40
CA ASP A 264 9.02 28.36 -66.06
C ASP A 264 7.63 27.68 -66.20
N THR A 265 6.49 28.19 -65.67
CA THR A 265 6.10 29.59 -65.33
C THR A 265 5.23 29.72 -64.06
N GLY A 266 5.24 30.89 -63.37
CA GLY A 266 4.18 31.25 -62.39
C GLY A 266 4.53 32.17 -61.19
N LEU A 267 4.88 33.44 -61.41
CA LEU A 267 4.98 34.51 -60.37
C LEU A 267 3.67 35.32 -60.26
N PRO A 268 3.46 36.31 -59.34
CA PRO A 268 4.30 36.85 -58.22
C PRO A 268 3.64 36.71 -56.80
N SER A 269 4.33 36.83 -55.64
CA SER A 269 4.87 38.03 -54.94
C SER A 269 3.78 38.98 -54.34
N PHE A 270 3.82 39.57 -53.12
CA PHE A 270 4.81 39.59 -52.01
C PHE A 270 4.18 40.17 -50.69
N MET A 271 4.86 40.02 -49.55
CA MET A 271 4.91 40.93 -48.36
C MET A 271 3.68 41.30 -47.46
N SER A 272 3.81 40.94 -46.17
CA SER A 272 3.74 41.85 -44.98
C SER A 272 2.42 42.14 -44.23
N VAL A 273 2.61 42.66 -42.99
CA VAL A 273 1.69 43.37 -42.05
C VAL A 273 0.73 42.53 -41.15
N CYS A 274 0.91 42.71 -39.83
CA CYS A 274 -0.12 42.61 -38.77
C CYS A 274 -0.47 44.04 -38.30
N PRO A 275 -1.57 44.36 -37.57
CA PRO A 275 -2.63 43.53 -36.93
C PRO A 275 -4.01 43.82 -37.61
N PRO A 276 -5.24 43.81 -37.00
CA PRO A 276 -5.70 43.46 -35.64
C PRO A 276 -7.02 42.63 -35.51
N GLU A 277 -7.45 42.45 -34.25
CA GLU A 277 -8.83 42.17 -33.77
C GLU A 277 -9.81 43.36 -34.05
N PRO A 278 -11.17 43.26 -33.87
CA PRO A 278 -11.91 42.25 -33.09
C PRO A 278 -13.23 41.69 -33.69
N GLU A 279 -13.81 40.73 -32.96
CA GLU A 279 -15.24 40.36 -32.85
C GLU A 279 -16.16 40.33 -34.11
N LYS A 280 -16.63 39.12 -34.48
CA LYS A 280 -18.05 38.72 -34.25
C LYS A 280 -18.36 37.24 -34.51
N VAL A 281 -19.45 36.78 -33.89
CA VAL A 281 -20.05 35.43 -33.98
C VAL A 281 -20.74 35.22 -35.34
N ASN A 282 -20.77 33.97 -35.81
CA ASN A 282 -21.86 33.37 -36.62
C ASN A 282 -21.75 31.83 -36.55
N GLU A 283 -22.82 31.14 -36.16
CA GLU A 283 -22.83 29.67 -35.88
C GLU A 283 -23.47 28.83 -37.03
N ASP A 284 -23.79 29.46 -38.16
CA ASP A 284 -24.71 28.93 -39.19
C ASP A 284 -24.19 27.78 -40.07
N THR A 285 -22.95 27.29 -39.90
CA THR A 285 -22.36 26.26 -40.79
C THR A 285 -22.52 24.81 -40.33
N ASP A 286 -22.60 24.53 -39.03
CA ASP A 286 -22.68 23.14 -38.53
C ASP A 286 -24.10 22.57 -38.56
N PHE A 287 -25.11 23.42 -38.40
CA PHE A 287 -26.53 23.02 -38.42
C PHE A 287 -26.94 22.36 -39.75
N GLN A 288 -26.28 22.70 -40.88
CA GLN A 288 -26.53 22.05 -42.17
C GLN A 288 -25.85 20.68 -42.33
N ASN A 289 -25.00 20.26 -41.41
CA ASN A 289 -24.32 18.98 -41.44
C ASN A 289 -25.02 17.97 -40.50
N GLU A 290 -25.43 18.38 -39.31
CA GLU A 290 -26.27 17.54 -38.43
C GLU A 290 -27.59 17.15 -39.12
N MET A 291 -28.28 18.11 -39.76
CA MET A 291 -29.54 17.84 -40.46
C MET A 291 -29.41 16.93 -41.70
N LYS A 292 -28.18 16.55 -42.10
CA LYS A 292 -27.90 15.54 -43.14
C LYS A 292 -27.61 14.16 -42.53
N LEU A 293 -26.93 14.09 -41.39
CA LEU A 293 -26.78 12.82 -40.64
C LEU A 293 -28.14 12.31 -40.17
N GLN A 294 -28.94 13.18 -39.55
CA GLN A 294 -30.24 12.79 -38.98
C GLN A 294 -31.20 12.23 -40.04
N LYS A 295 -31.15 12.76 -41.27
CA LYS A 295 -31.92 12.25 -42.41
C LYS A 295 -31.42 10.92 -43.00
N LEU A 296 -30.17 10.52 -42.73
CA LEU A 296 -29.67 9.20 -43.09
C LEU A 296 -30.10 8.16 -42.05
N ASP A 297 -30.05 8.49 -40.75
CA ASP A 297 -30.51 7.60 -39.68
C ASP A 297 -32.02 7.35 -39.74
N ASP A 298 -32.84 8.39 -40.00
CA ASP A 298 -34.29 8.24 -40.22
C ASP A 298 -34.61 7.31 -41.42
N GLN A 299 -33.84 7.41 -42.51
CA GLN A 299 -33.99 6.53 -43.68
C GLN A 299 -33.57 5.08 -43.37
N PHE A 300 -32.57 4.89 -42.52
CA PHE A 300 -32.12 3.55 -42.08
C PHE A 300 -33.15 2.88 -41.15
N LEU A 301 -33.77 3.65 -40.25
CA LEU A 301 -34.84 3.20 -39.38
C LEU A 301 -36.13 2.88 -40.14
N GLN A 302 -36.46 3.66 -41.19
CA GLN A 302 -37.62 3.39 -42.02
C GLN A 302 -37.48 2.06 -42.81
N LEU A 303 -36.30 1.79 -43.39
CA LEU A 303 -36.03 0.55 -44.11
C LEU A 303 -36.13 -0.71 -43.22
N LEU A 304 -35.71 -0.62 -41.95
CA LEU A 304 -35.81 -1.74 -41.00
C LEU A 304 -37.26 -2.07 -40.61
N ASN A 305 -38.11 -1.04 -40.44
CA ASN A 305 -39.53 -1.24 -40.14
C ASN A 305 -40.31 -1.83 -41.34
N GLU A 306 -40.04 -1.36 -42.56
CA GLU A 306 -40.74 -1.85 -43.76
C GLU A 306 -40.50 -3.34 -44.05
N THR A 307 -39.37 -3.91 -43.60
CA THR A 307 -39.11 -5.37 -43.71
C THR A 307 -39.79 -6.26 -42.66
N SER A 308 -40.38 -5.70 -41.59
CA SER A 308 -40.87 -6.50 -40.45
C SER A 308 -42.38 -6.74 -40.41
N THR A 309 -43.17 -6.09 -41.27
CA THR A 309 -44.65 -6.14 -41.20
C THR A 309 -45.34 -6.37 -42.56
N SER A 310 -45.03 -7.48 -43.24
CA SER A 310 -45.90 -8.01 -44.30
C SER A 310 -45.75 -9.51 -44.52
N LEU A 311 -46.55 -10.32 -43.80
CA LEU A 311 -47.28 -11.49 -44.31
C LEU A 311 -47.98 -12.27 -43.18
N MET A 312 -49.08 -11.72 -42.66
CA MET A 312 -50.12 -12.53 -42.00
C MET A 312 -51.51 -11.91 -42.14
N ASN A 313 -52.52 -12.78 -42.23
CA ASN A 313 -53.97 -12.54 -42.16
C ASN A 313 -54.66 -11.78 -43.31
N ASN A 314 -55.33 -12.55 -44.19
CA ASN A 314 -56.76 -12.38 -44.51
C ASN A 314 -57.34 -13.59 -45.31
N VAL A 315 -58.01 -14.51 -44.60
CA VAL A 315 -59.41 -15.00 -44.77
C VAL A 315 -60.04 -14.96 -46.19
N PRO A 316 -60.84 -15.96 -46.68
CA PRO A 316 -61.55 -17.05 -45.96
C PRO A 316 -61.42 -18.49 -46.52
N GLU A 317 -62.12 -19.41 -45.85
CA GLU A 317 -62.44 -20.79 -46.26
C GLU A 317 -63.31 -20.89 -47.53
N LYS A 318 -63.33 -22.06 -48.20
CA LYS A 318 -64.51 -22.95 -48.16
C LYS A 318 -64.34 -24.35 -48.77
N ASP A 319 -65.02 -25.31 -48.12
CA ASP A 319 -65.64 -26.54 -48.66
C ASP A 319 -64.72 -27.63 -49.34
N LEU A 320 -64.85 -28.94 -49.07
CA LEU A 320 -65.82 -29.71 -48.25
C LEU A 320 -65.32 -31.16 -47.97
N MET A 321 -65.81 -31.78 -46.87
CA MET A 321 -65.93 -33.24 -46.60
C MET A 321 -64.62 -34.08 -46.36
N LEU A 322 -64.57 -35.11 -45.48
CA LEU A 322 -65.62 -35.79 -44.68
C LEU A 322 -65.08 -36.49 -43.39
N LYS A 323 -65.80 -36.31 -42.27
CA LYS A 323 -66.02 -37.18 -41.08
C LYS A 323 -64.89 -37.99 -40.41
N ARG A 324 -64.88 -37.92 -39.07
CA ARG A 324 -65.27 -39.05 -38.19
C ARG A 324 -65.99 -38.58 -36.91
N ASP A 325 -67.10 -39.24 -36.63
CA ASP A 325 -67.90 -39.25 -35.39
C ASP A 325 -67.22 -40.22 -34.38
N MET A 326 -67.39 -40.29 -33.04
CA MET A 326 -68.19 -39.68 -31.94
C MET A 326 -67.67 -40.34 -30.59
N ASP A 327 -67.89 -39.96 -29.31
CA ASP A 327 -68.46 -38.80 -28.56
C ASP A 327 -68.17 -38.94 -27.01
N ILE A 328 -68.54 -37.96 -26.15
CA ILE A 328 -69.05 -38.04 -24.70
C ILE A 328 -68.23 -38.86 -23.62
N THR A 329 -67.95 -38.51 -22.33
CA THR A 329 -68.26 -37.47 -21.28
C THR A 329 -67.08 -37.48 -20.25
N SER A 330 -66.46 -36.39 -19.77
CA SER A 330 -66.80 -35.43 -18.68
C SER A 330 -66.83 -35.94 -17.20
N GLU A 331 -66.14 -35.19 -16.30
CA GLU A 331 -66.39 -35.04 -14.83
C GLU A 331 -66.18 -36.25 -13.88
N SER A 332 -65.88 -36.13 -12.56
CA SER A 332 -65.47 -34.99 -11.69
C SER A 332 -64.83 -35.45 -10.33
N ASP A 333 -64.27 -34.47 -9.59
CA ASP A 333 -64.22 -34.28 -8.11
C ASP A 333 -63.47 -35.18 -7.08
N TYR A 334 -62.78 -34.45 -6.17
CA TYR A 334 -62.52 -34.64 -4.72
C TYR A 334 -62.66 -36.03 -4.04
N GLY A 335 -61.60 -36.50 -3.36
CA GLY A 335 -61.66 -37.69 -2.48
C GLY A 335 -60.51 -37.89 -1.47
N ASN A 336 -60.69 -37.33 -0.26
CA ASN A 336 -59.85 -37.37 0.95
C ASN A 336 -59.45 -38.78 1.50
N ARG A 337 -58.53 -38.83 2.48
CA ARG A 337 -58.24 -39.89 3.51
C ARG A 337 -57.27 -41.08 3.26
N LYS A 338 -56.16 -41.05 4.02
CA LYS A 338 -55.75 -41.96 5.13
C LYS A 338 -55.60 -43.51 4.94
N GLU A 339 -54.40 -43.96 5.35
CA GLU A 339 -54.12 -45.07 6.30
C GLU A 339 -54.18 -46.57 5.90
N CYS A 340 -52.97 -47.14 5.75
CA CYS A 340 -52.45 -48.30 6.50
C CYS A 340 -52.68 -49.77 6.05
N ASN A 341 -51.66 -50.58 6.41
CA ASN A 341 -51.66 -52.01 6.76
C ASN A 341 -51.42 -53.15 5.72
N ARG A 342 -50.18 -53.67 5.75
CA ARG A 342 -49.80 -55.06 6.13
C ARG A 342 -49.88 -56.27 5.13
N LYS A 343 -48.72 -56.95 5.06
CA LYS A 343 -48.46 -58.43 5.09
C LYS A 343 -48.61 -59.31 3.81
N ILE A 344 -47.44 -59.66 3.24
CA ILE A 344 -46.87 -61.03 3.02
C ILE A 344 -47.80 -62.18 3.51
N PRO A 345 -48.14 -63.24 2.70
CA PRO A 345 -47.19 -64.36 2.43
C PRO A 345 -47.35 -65.29 1.17
N ARG A 346 -46.18 -65.75 0.67
CA ARG A 346 -45.79 -67.14 0.25
C ARG A 346 -46.46 -67.92 -0.93
N ARG A 347 -45.54 -68.49 -1.75
CA ARG A 347 -45.44 -69.90 -2.26
C ARG A 347 -46.06 -70.36 -3.62
N SER A 348 -45.15 -70.50 -4.60
CA SER A 348 -44.75 -71.75 -5.31
C SER A 348 -45.72 -72.59 -6.17
N LYS A 349 -45.21 -73.02 -7.35
CA LYS A 349 -45.35 -74.41 -7.88
C LYS A 349 -44.26 -74.75 -8.92
N ILE A 350 -44.01 -76.04 -9.13
CA ILE A 350 -43.06 -76.64 -10.11
C ILE A 350 -43.80 -77.85 -10.74
N PRO A 351 -43.58 -78.18 -12.03
CA PRO A 351 -42.85 -79.42 -12.38
C PRO A 351 -42.00 -79.27 -13.68
N TYR A 352 -41.31 -80.27 -14.24
CA TYR A 352 -40.38 -81.33 -13.79
C TYR A 352 -40.10 -82.24 -15.02
N TYR A 353 -38.86 -82.31 -15.52
CA TYR A 353 -38.33 -83.33 -16.47
C TYR A 353 -38.88 -83.32 -17.93
N SER A 354 -38.21 -83.87 -18.96
CA SER A 354 -37.22 -84.98 -18.99
C SER A 354 -36.08 -84.82 -20.05
N LYS A 355 -35.19 -85.83 -20.15
CA LYS A 355 -33.97 -85.84 -21.01
C LYS A 355 -34.19 -86.47 -22.39
N ALA A 356 -33.44 -85.99 -23.40
CA ALA A 356 -32.88 -86.83 -24.45
C ALA A 356 -31.57 -86.22 -25.00
N ILE A 357 -30.57 -87.07 -25.28
CA ILE A 357 -29.36 -86.73 -26.07
C ILE A 357 -29.32 -87.73 -27.22
N GLN A 358 -29.07 -87.27 -28.45
CA GLN A 358 -28.79 -88.15 -29.59
C GLN A 358 -27.56 -87.68 -30.35
N THR A 359 -26.74 -88.66 -30.75
CA THR A 359 -25.45 -88.48 -31.43
C THR A 359 -25.62 -88.20 -32.92
N ILE A 360 -24.93 -87.18 -33.43
CA ILE A 360 -24.76 -86.97 -34.87
C ILE A 360 -23.63 -87.89 -35.38
N LYS A 361 -23.88 -88.63 -36.45
CA LYS A 361 -22.83 -89.28 -37.26
C LYS A 361 -22.57 -88.44 -38.49
N HIS A 362 -21.32 -88.09 -38.75
CA HIS A 362 -20.94 -87.56 -40.07
C HIS A 362 -20.99 -88.69 -41.11
N TYR A 363 -21.58 -88.39 -42.27
CA TYR A 363 -21.39 -89.16 -43.49
C TYR A 363 -20.91 -88.19 -44.55
N ASN A 364 -19.64 -88.28 -44.92
CA ASN A 364 -19.03 -87.39 -45.89
C ASN A 364 -19.06 -88.06 -47.27
N LYS A 365 -19.51 -87.34 -48.30
CA LYS A 365 -19.60 -87.84 -49.67
C LYS A 365 -19.30 -86.68 -50.60
N ASN A 366 -18.27 -86.80 -51.43
CA ASN A 366 -18.01 -85.85 -52.49
C ASN A 366 -17.54 -86.54 -53.77
N SER A 367 -17.64 -85.81 -54.88
CA SER A 367 -17.51 -86.27 -56.27
C SER A 367 -16.18 -86.94 -56.65
N ASN A 368 -16.27 -87.96 -57.51
CA ASN A 368 -15.17 -88.41 -58.39
C ASN A 368 -15.45 -87.95 -59.84
N SER A 369 -14.38 -87.70 -60.62
CA SER A 369 -14.47 -87.53 -62.08
C SER A 369 -13.15 -87.89 -62.78
N SER A 370 -13.20 -88.85 -63.73
CA SER A 370 -12.26 -89.07 -64.85
C SER A 370 -10.80 -89.46 -64.52
N ILE A 371 -10.27 -90.63 -64.94
CA ILE A 371 -9.73 -90.99 -66.29
C ILE A 371 -8.36 -90.28 -66.53
N SER A 372 -7.22 -90.91 -66.91
CA SER A 372 -6.97 -92.18 -67.66
C SER A 372 -5.53 -92.76 -67.53
N GLN A 373 -5.43 -94.10 -67.68
CA GLN A 373 -4.40 -94.89 -68.42
C GLN A 373 -2.92 -95.02 -67.97
N VAL A 374 -2.29 -96.08 -68.53
CA VAL A 374 -0.87 -96.52 -68.52
C VAL A 374 -0.35 -96.98 -67.14
N GLU A 375 -0.07 -98.25 -66.81
CA GLU A 375 0.43 -99.47 -67.51
C GLU A 375 1.96 -99.68 -67.40
N GLU A 376 2.33 -100.96 -67.21
CA GLU A 376 3.64 -101.61 -67.47
C GLU A 376 4.76 -101.75 -66.38
N VAL A 377 5.36 -102.97 -66.43
CA VAL A 377 6.69 -103.50 -66.02
C VAL A 377 7.12 -103.85 -64.55
N GLU A 378 7.88 -104.96 -64.53
CA GLU A 378 8.88 -105.51 -63.56
C GLU A 378 8.46 -106.15 -62.22
N GLU A 379 8.03 -107.42 -62.33
CA GLU A 379 8.45 -108.51 -61.44
C GLU A 379 9.96 -108.82 -61.66
N PRO A 380 10.73 -109.35 -60.68
CA PRO A 380 11.06 -110.79 -60.78
C PRO A 380 11.39 -111.58 -59.48
N ARG A 381 11.01 -112.88 -59.49
CA ARG A 381 11.72 -114.07 -58.93
C ARG A 381 12.10 -114.17 -57.43
N THR A 382 11.54 -115.18 -56.75
CA THR A 382 12.21 -116.48 -56.43
C THR A 382 11.16 -117.49 -55.93
N GLU A 383 10.86 -118.56 -56.68
CA GLU A 383 11.42 -119.92 -56.54
C GLU A 383 10.76 -120.84 -55.48
N LEU A 384 9.88 -121.71 -56.00
CA LEU A 384 9.57 -123.10 -55.60
C LEU A 384 10.17 -123.67 -54.30
N MET A 385 9.28 -124.07 -53.37
CA MET A 385 9.39 -125.40 -52.77
C MET A 385 8.01 -126.01 -52.46
N LYS A 386 7.83 -127.29 -52.83
CA LYS A 386 6.73 -128.14 -52.33
C LYS A 386 7.20 -128.83 -51.04
N VAL A 387 6.28 -129.27 -50.17
CA VAL A 387 6.12 -130.67 -49.68
C VAL A 387 5.31 -130.75 -48.37
N ASN A 388 4.48 -131.81 -48.29
CA ASN A 388 3.81 -132.43 -47.14
C ASN A 388 2.81 -131.66 -46.24
N ILE A 389 1.62 -132.28 -46.18
CA ILE A 389 0.64 -132.20 -45.10
C ILE A 389 1.22 -132.87 -43.83
N SER A 390 1.24 -132.19 -42.69
CA SER A 390 1.41 -132.81 -41.36
C SER A 390 0.97 -131.86 -40.23
N CYS A 391 0.09 -132.36 -39.34
CA CYS A 391 -0.45 -131.71 -38.12
C CYS A 391 -1.19 -130.35 -38.25
N PRO A 392 -2.19 -130.05 -37.36
CA PRO A 392 -3.01 -128.84 -37.47
C PRO A 392 -2.50 -127.63 -36.66
N GLU A 393 -1.39 -127.76 -35.95
CA GLU A 393 -1.09 -126.95 -34.76
C GLU A 393 -0.29 -125.66 -35.06
N ASP A 394 0.47 -125.62 -36.16
CA ASP A 394 1.28 -124.45 -36.53
C ASP A 394 0.52 -123.34 -37.26
N THR A 395 -0.60 -123.66 -37.93
CA THR A 395 -1.40 -122.67 -38.69
C THR A 395 -1.97 -121.58 -37.79
N TYR A 396 -2.32 -121.92 -36.54
CA TYR A 396 -2.80 -120.96 -35.54
C TYR A 396 -1.70 -119.99 -35.08
N ARG A 397 -0.46 -120.46 -34.99
CA ARG A 397 0.71 -119.66 -34.54
C ARG A 397 0.90 -118.43 -35.42
N ILE A 398 0.89 -118.63 -36.74
CA ILE A 398 1.10 -117.59 -37.77
C ILE A 398 -0.07 -116.58 -37.79
N LEU A 399 -1.31 -117.03 -37.61
CA LEU A 399 -2.49 -116.16 -37.60
C LEU A 399 -2.54 -115.25 -36.35
N VAL A 400 -2.11 -115.72 -35.19
CA VAL A 400 -1.97 -114.88 -33.99
C VAL A 400 -0.89 -113.82 -34.20
N GLU A 401 0.27 -114.22 -34.73
CA GLU A 401 1.41 -113.32 -34.96
C GLU A 401 1.06 -112.19 -35.96
N GLN A 402 0.26 -112.47 -36.98
CA GLN A 402 -0.29 -111.44 -37.88
C GLN A 402 -1.34 -110.55 -37.21
N LEU A 403 -2.24 -111.10 -36.39
CA LEU A 403 -3.26 -110.32 -35.67
C LEU A 403 -2.62 -109.35 -34.67
N ASP A 404 -1.58 -109.77 -33.95
CA ASP A 404 -0.90 -108.92 -32.99
C ASP A 404 -0.03 -107.85 -33.67
N GLN A 405 0.58 -108.13 -34.84
CA GLN A 405 1.17 -107.08 -35.68
C GLN A 405 0.13 -106.06 -36.18
N GLU A 406 -1.10 -106.49 -36.49
CA GLU A 406 -2.17 -105.56 -36.89
C GLU A 406 -2.69 -104.73 -35.70
N ARG A 407 -2.80 -105.33 -34.51
CA ARG A 407 -3.11 -104.64 -33.25
C ARG A 407 -2.04 -103.62 -32.87
N GLU A 408 -0.75 -103.97 -33.00
CA GLU A 408 0.35 -103.05 -32.73
C GLU A 408 0.31 -101.85 -33.70
N LYS A 409 -0.01 -102.07 -34.97
CA LYS A 409 -0.22 -101.01 -35.97
C LYS A 409 -1.42 -100.12 -35.60
N ARG A 410 -2.56 -100.70 -35.20
CA ARG A 410 -3.73 -99.92 -34.72
C ARG A 410 -3.41 -99.11 -33.46
N TRP A 411 -2.74 -99.71 -32.47
CA TRP A 411 -2.35 -99.01 -31.24
C TRP A 411 -1.35 -97.87 -31.52
N LYS A 412 -0.37 -98.07 -32.41
CA LYS A 412 0.54 -97.01 -32.85
C LYS A 412 -0.20 -95.88 -33.57
N ALA A 413 -1.23 -96.19 -34.37
CA ALA A 413 -2.08 -95.19 -35.00
C ALA A 413 -2.96 -94.43 -33.98
N GLU A 414 -3.60 -95.12 -33.04
CA GLU A 414 -4.44 -94.55 -31.97
C GLU A 414 -3.62 -93.66 -31.01
N GLN A 415 -2.37 -94.02 -30.72
CA GLN A 415 -1.42 -93.16 -29.98
C GLN A 415 -0.96 -91.94 -30.79
N ALA A 416 -0.89 -92.03 -32.12
CA ALA A 416 -0.57 -90.89 -32.98
C ALA A 416 -1.78 -89.94 -33.11
N GLU A 417 -2.99 -90.48 -33.29
CA GLU A 417 -4.26 -89.74 -33.31
C GLU A 417 -4.47 -88.98 -31.99
N LYS A 418 -4.25 -89.64 -30.84
CA LYS A 418 -4.35 -88.96 -29.55
C LYS A 418 -3.36 -87.80 -29.43
N LYS A 419 -2.07 -88.00 -29.78
CA LYS A 419 -1.06 -86.93 -29.76
C LYS A 419 -1.41 -85.78 -30.70
N LEU A 420 -2.03 -86.07 -31.85
CA LEU A 420 -2.52 -85.06 -32.77
C LEU A 420 -3.66 -84.25 -32.15
N MET A 421 -4.58 -84.90 -31.43
CA MET A 421 -5.69 -84.25 -30.73
C MET A 421 -5.21 -83.39 -29.56
N ASP A 422 -4.30 -83.91 -28.72
CA ASP A 422 -3.67 -83.16 -27.63
C ASP A 422 -2.98 -81.87 -28.18
N TYR A 423 -2.29 -81.96 -29.33
CA TYR A 423 -1.65 -80.81 -30.01
C TYR A 423 -2.66 -79.82 -30.66
N ILE A 424 -3.79 -80.31 -31.17
CA ILE A 424 -4.86 -79.47 -31.71
C ILE A 424 -5.52 -78.65 -30.59
N ASP A 425 -5.73 -79.22 -29.40
CA ASP A 425 -6.27 -78.49 -28.26
C ASP A 425 -5.27 -77.46 -27.70
N GLU A 426 -3.97 -77.74 -27.72
CA GLU A 426 -2.93 -76.77 -27.37
C GLU A 426 -2.87 -75.60 -28.38
N LEU A 427 -3.02 -75.87 -29.68
CA LEU A 427 -3.17 -74.83 -30.70
C LEU A 427 -4.45 -73.99 -30.53
N HIS A 428 -5.59 -74.61 -30.19
CA HIS A 428 -6.83 -73.88 -29.88
C HIS A 428 -6.69 -72.99 -28.65
N LYS A 429 -5.98 -73.46 -27.61
CA LYS A 429 -5.68 -72.67 -26.41
C LYS A 429 -4.86 -71.43 -26.77
N HIS A 430 -3.74 -71.59 -27.48
CA HIS A 430 -2.94 -70.45 -27.97
C HIS A 430 -3.70 -69.53 -28.94
N ALA A 431 -4.66 -70.06 -29.73
CA ALA A 431 -5.51 -69.24 -30.60
C ALA A 431 -6.52 -68.38 -29.81
N ASN A 432 -6.97 -68.83 -28.63
CA ASN A 432 -7.82 -68.02 -27.75
C ASN A 432 -7.00 -67.02 -26.92
N GLU A 433 -5.87 -67.43 -26.35
CA GLU A 433 -4.95 -66.52 -25.65
C GLU A 433 -4.53 -65.32 -26.53
N LYS A 434 -4.33 -65.54 -27.84
CA LYS A 434 -4.08 -64.46 -28.82
C LYS A 434 -5.27 -63.53 -29.06
N LYS A 435 -6.52 -64.01 -28.97
CA LYS A 435 -7.72 -63.16 -29.04
C LYS A 435 -7.86 -62.31 -27.79
N ASP A 436 -7.56 -62.86 -26.62
CA ASP A 436 -7.63 -62.16 -25.34
C ASP A 436 -6.55 -61.05 -25.24
N ILE A 437 -5.35 -61.32 -25.75
CA ILE A 437 -4.30 -60.28 -25.92
C ILE A 437 -4.76 -59.20 -26.91
N HIS A 438 -5.43 -59.57 -28.01
CA HIS A 438 -5.90 -58.61 -29.01
C HIS A 438 -7.07 -57.73 -28.51
N SER A 439 -8.02 -58.30 -27.75
CA SER A 439 -9.12 -57.54 -27.15
C SER A 439 -8.62 -56.58 -26.05
N LEU A 440 -7.63 -57.00 -25.25
CA LEU A 440 -6.95 -56.11 -24.30
C LEU A 440 -6.19 -54.97 -25.01
N ALA A 441 -5.51 -55.26 -26.13
CA ALA A 441 -4.84 -54.25 -26.93
C ALA A 441 -5.83 -53.22 -27.53
N LEU A 442 -7.01 -53.65 -27.99
CA LEU A 442 -8.08 -52.75 -28.44
C LEU A 442 -8.60 -51.88 -27.29
N LEU A 443 -8.96 -52.48 -26.15
CA LEU A 443 -9.49 -51.76 -24.98
C LEU A 443 -8.51 -50.69 -24.45
N THR A 444 -7.22 -51.02 -24.37
CA THR A 444 -6.18 -50.05 -23.98
C THR A 444 -5.96 -48.95 -25.02
N THR A 445 -6.08 -49.28 -26.31
CA THR A 445 -6.00 -48.30 -27.41
C THR A 445 -7.15 -47.29 -27.36
N ASP A 446 -8.39 -47.74 -27.12
CA ASP A 446 -9.54 -46.85 -27.04
C ASP A 446 -9.53 -45.98 -25.77
N ARG A 447 -9.08 -46.52 -24.64
CA ARG A 447 -8.83 -45.74 -23.43
C ARG A 447 -7.77 -44.64 -23.64
N LEU A 448 -6.72 -44.91 -24.43
CA LEU A 448 -5.74 -43.88 -24.81
C LEU A 448 -6.32 -42.80 -25.72
N LYS A 449 -7.17 -43.17 -26.70
CA LYS A 449 -7.90 -42.18 -27.53
C LYS A 449 -8.77 -41.26 -26.68
N GLU A 450 -9.49 -41.82 -25.69
CA GLU A 450 -10.36 -41.05 -24.79
C GLU A 450 -9.58 -40.04 -23.95
N ILE A 451 -8.42 -40.43 -23.41
CA ILE A 451 -7.52 -39.54 -22.64
C ILE A 451 -6.99 -38.42 -23.54
N ILE A 452 -6.50 -38.74 -24.75
CA ILE A 452 -6.01 -37.75 -25.72
C ILE A 452 -7.13 -36.78 -26.16
N PHE A 453 -8.37 -37.26 -26.27
CA PHE A 453 -9.52 -36.40 -26.61
C PHE A 453 -9.88 -35.46 -25.46
N LYS A 454 -9.87 -35.95 -24.21
CA LYS A 454 -10.04 -35.11 -23.01
C LYS A 454 -8.96 -34.06 -22.89
N GLU A 455 -7.69 -34.42 -23.07
CA GLU A 455 -6.54 -33.51 -23.06
C GLU A 455 -6.68 -32.41 -24.14
N ARG A 456 -7.03 -32.77 -25.38
CA ARG A 456 -7.28 -31.81 -26.47
C ARG A 456 -8.41 -30.83 -26.13
N ASN A 457 -9.50 -31.31 -25.54
CA ASN A 457 -10.63 -30.45 -25.15
C ASN A 457 -10.25 -29.50 -24.01
N SER A 458 -9.48 -29.97 -23.02
CA SER A 458 -8.90 -29.11 -21.97
C SER A 458 -7.95 -28.06 -22.55
N LYS A 459 -7.10 -28.44 -23.53
CA LYS A 459 -6.19 -27.50 -24.21
C LYS A 459 -6.95 -26.40 -24.95
N VAL A 460 -7.98 -26.75 -25.73
CA VAL A 460 -8.82 -25.76 -26.44
C VAL A 460 -9.56 -24.84 -25.45
N HIS A 461 -10.03 -25.37 -24.31
CA HIS A 461 -10.65 -24.53 -23.27
C HIS A 461 -9.65 -23.54 -22.65
N LEU A 462 -8.41 -23.97 -22.37
CA LEU A 462 -7.34 -23.11 -21.88
C LEU A 462 -6.92 -22.06 -22.93
N GLU A 463 -6.82 -22.42 -24.21
CA GLU A 463 -6.54 -21.49 -25.30
C GLU A 463 -7.60 -20.38 -25.40
N VAL A 464 -8.88 -20.72 -25.28
CA VAL A 464 -9.99 -19.74 -25.22
C VAL A 464 -9.91 -18.87 -23.96
N MET A 465 -9.54 -19.43 -22.81
CA MET A 465 -9.37 -18.67 -21.56
C MET A 465 -8.20 -17.68 -21.64
N VAL A 466 -7.06 -18.10 -22.19
CA VAL A 466 -5.91 -17.23 -22.48
C VAL A 466 -6.30 -16.11 -23.44
N HIS A 467 -7.09 -16.38 -24.48
CA HIS A 467 -7.55 -15.34 -25.41
C HIS A 467 -8.48 -14.31 -24.74
N LYS A 468 -9.34 -14.74 -23.80
CA LYS A 468 -10.15 -13.82 -22.99
C LYS A 468 -9.27 -12.93 -22.10
N LEU A 469 -8.36 -13.53 -21.33
CA LEU A 469 -7.43 -12.80 -20.46
C LEU A 469 -6.55 -11.82 -21.24
N GLN A 470 -6.06 -12.19 -22.43
CA GLN A 470 -5.30 -11.29 -23.31
C GLN A 470 -6.14 -10.08 -23.78
N ASN A 471 -7.45 -10.24 -23.99
CA ASN A 471 -8.33 -9.15 -24.37
C ASN A 471 -8.74 -8.27 -23.18
N GLU A 472 -8.88 -8.85 -21.98
CA GLU A 472 -9.06 -8.09 -20.73
C GLU A 472 -7.81 -7.29 -20.38
N ILE A 473 -6.61 -7.86 -20.52
CA ILE A 473 -5.33 -7.15 -20.36
C ILE A 473 -5.26 -5.96 -21.33
N LYS A 474 -5.52 -6.17 -22.64
CA LYS A 474 -5.54 -5.07 -23.63
C LYS A 474 -6.54 -3.96 -23.25
N LYS A 475 -7.74 -4.32 -22.78
CA LYS A 475 -8.75 -3.35 -22.31
C LYS A 475 -8.23 -2.55 -21.11
N LEU A 476 -7.68 -3.23 -20.10
CA LEU A 476 -7.14 -2.61 -18.89
C LEU A 476 -5.92 -1.72 -19.22
N SER A 477 -5.06 -2.10 -20.17
CA SER A 477 -3.97 -1.24 -20.66
C SER A 477 -4.50 0.05 -21.30
N ILE A 478 -5.58 0.00 -22.08
CA ILE A 478 -6.21 1.19 -22.68
C ILE A 478 -6.86 2.07 -21.60
N GLU A 479 -7.48 1.47 -20.59
CA GLU A 479 -8.06 2.21 -19.45
C GLU A 479 -6.97 2.86 -18.58
N LEU A 480 -5.83 2.18 -18.38
CA LEU A 480 -4.67 2.70 -17.66
C LEU A 480 -3.98 3.85 -18.41
N ILE A 481 -3.82 3.75 -19.73
CA ILE A 481 -3.28 4.85 -20.57
C ILE A 481 -4.18 6.08 -20.43
N LYS A 482 -5.51 5.94 -20.56
CA LYS A 482 -6.45 7.07 -20.38
C LYS A 482 -6.39 7.70 -18.99
N ALA A 483 -6.23 6.89 -17.93
CA ALA A 483 -6.07 7.39 -16.57
C ALA A 483 -4.74 8.17 -16.40
N ARG A 484 -3.66 7.68 -17.04
CA ARG A 484 -2.38 8.39 -17.09
C ARG A 484 -2.48 9.71 -17.86
N ASP A 485 -3.12 9.73 -19.02
CA ASP A 485 -3.30 10.96 -19.82
C ASP A 485 -4.03 12.05 -19.01
N GLN A 486 -5.09 11.66 -18.28
CA GLN A 486 -5.83 12.52 -17.36
C GLN A 486 -4.97 12.99 -16.17
N GLN A 487 -4.09 12.13 -15.62
CA GLN A 487 -3.14 12.53 -14.59
C GLN A 487 -2.11 13.54 -15.12
N GLU A 488 -1.63 13.37 -16.35
CA GLU A 488 -0.73 14.34 -17.01
C GLU A 488 -1.44 15.66 -17.35
N ASP A 489 -2.74 15.65 -17.69
CA ASP A 489 -3.58 16.85 -17.79
C ASP A 489 -3.67 17.58 -16.43
N HIS A 490 -3.98 16.85 -15.34
CA HIS A 490 -4.05 17.42 -13.99
C HIS A 490 -2.71 18.03 -13.54
N ILE A 491 -1.58 17.38 -13.82
CA ILE A 491 -0.23 17.91 -13.56
C ILE A 491 0.02 19.18 -14.39
N ARG A 492 -0.42 19.23 -15.65
CA ARG A 492 -0.32 20.44 -16.50
C ARG A 492 -1.19 21.59 -15.97
N HIS A 493 -2.35 21.31 -15.38
CA HIS A 493 -3.19 22.30 -14.70
C HIS A 493 -2.57 22.82 -13.38
N LEU A 494 -2.04 21.94 -12.53
CA LEU A 494 -1.35 22.34 -11.29
C LEU A 494 -0.16 23.25 -11.60
N ARG A 495 0.69 22.86 -12.57
CA ARG A 495 1.80 23.70 -13.07
C ARG A 495 1.37 25.04 -13.65
N ALA A 496 0.10 25.20 -14.08
CA ALA A 496 -0.42 26.50 -14.52
C ALA A 496 -0.84 27.38 -13.32
N LEU A 497 -1.42 26.78 -12.28
CA LEU A 497 -1.78 27.46 -11.03
C LEU A 497 -0.53 27.90 -10.24
N GLU A 498 0.51 27.05 -10.18
CA GLU A 498 1.81 27.38 -9.58
C GLU A 498 2.43 28.63 -10.22
N ARG A 499 2.55 28.66 -11.55
CA ARG A 499 3.04 29.84 -12.30
C ARG A 499 2.17 31.09 -12.12
N ALA A 500 0.86 30.93 -11.87
CA ALA A 500 -0.03 32.05 -11.55
C ALA A 500 0.18 32.58 -10.13
N LEU A 501 0.39 31.69 -9.15
CA LEU A 501 0.74 32.05 -7.77
C LEU A 501 2.09 32.77 -7.71
N GLU A 502 3.14 32.23 -8.32
CA GLU A 502 4.44 32.91 -8.40
C GLU A 502 4.32 34.31 -9.03
N LYS A 503 3.44 34.48 -10.03
CA LYS A 503 3.21 35.79 -10.68
C LYS A 503 2.53 36.76 -9.71
N MET A 504 1.55 36.30 -8.94
CA MET A 504 0.91 37.07 -7.88
C MET A 504 1.90 37.45 -6.78
N GLU A 505 2.77 36.53 -6.35
CA GLU A 505 3.79 36.79 -5.33
C GLU A 505 4.85 37.79 -5.79
N ARG A 506 5.34 37.67 -7.05
CA ARG A 506 6.22 38.70 -7.65
C ARG A 506 5.56 40.07 -7.67
N GLN A 507 4.27 40.17 -8.03
CA GLN A 507 3.52 41.43 -8.00
C GLN A 507 3.34 41.98 -6.58
N LYS A 508 3.05 41.11 -5.59
CA LYS A 508 2.94 41.47 -4.17
C LYS A 508 4.26 41.99 -3.61
N GLY A 509 5.38 41.32 -3.91
CA GLY A 509 6.72 41.76 -3.55
C GLY A 509 7.10 43.10 -4.22
N GLN A 510 6.75 43.29 -5.49
CA GLN A 510 6.93 44.58 -6.19
C GLN A 510 6.09 45.71 -5.57
N GLN A 511 4.85 45.45 -5.16
CA GLN A 511 4.02 46.42 -4.43
C GLN A 511 4.60 46.75 -3.05
N GLN A 512 5.06 45.77 -2.28
CA GLN A 512 5.72 46.00 -0.99
C GLN A 512 7.03 46.80 -1.16
N ALA A 513 7.85 46.50 -2.16
CA ALA A 513 9.06 47.25 -2.50
C ALA A 513 8.77 48.65 -3.07
N ALA A 514 7.56 48.92 -3.58
CA ALA A 514 7.11 50.27 -3.95
C ALA A 514 6.61 51.06 -2.71
N GLN A 515 5.87 50.40 -1.81
CA GLN A 515 5.44 51.00 -0.54
C GLN A 515 6.64 51.35 0.36
N MET A 516 7.65 50.47 0.45
CA MET A 516 8.86 50.74 1.25
C MET A 516 9.57 52.01 0.78
N ARG A 517 9.81 52.14 -0.54
CA ARG A 517 10.42 53.35 -1.12
C ARG A 517 9.58 54.61 -0.93
N LEU A 518 8.26 54.50 -0.92
CA LEU A 518 7.38 55.63 -0.61
C LEU A 518 7.49 56.05 0.87
N ILE A 519 7.68 55.10 1.79
CA ILE A 519 7.94 55.37 3.21
C ILE A 519 9.30 56.05 3.37
N GLU A 520 10.36 55.50 2.78
CA GLU A 520 11.72 56.10 2.76
C GLU A 520 11.69 57.55 2.21
N GLU A 521 10.95 57.80 1.12
CA GLU A 521 10.81 59.14 0.54
C GLU A 521 10.05 60.11 1.47
N VAL A 522 9.05 59.62 2.22
CA VAL A 522 8.31 60.41 3.22
C VAL A 522 9.17 60.68 4.47
N GLU A 523 9.95 59.71 4.93
CA GLU A 523 10.89 59.88 6.06
C GLU A 523 12.01 60.88 5.71
N LEU A 524 12.57 60.81 4.50
CA LEU A 524 13.54 61.79 4.01
C LEU A 524 12.95 63.21 3.94
N LYS A 525 11.68 63.36 3.52
CA LYS A 525 10.98 64.66 3.51
C LYS A 525 10.67 65.17 4.92
N ALA A 526 10.28 64.29 5.85
CA ALA A 526 10.09 64.65 7.26
C ALA A 526 11.42 65.12 7.90
N ALA A 527 12.51 64.39 7.69
CA ALA A 527 13.84 64.74 8.17
C ALA A 527 14.39 66.04 7.54
N ALA A 528 13.95 66.41 6.33
CA ALA A 528 14.23 67.71 5.73
C ALA A 528 13.41 68.83 6.40
N ALA A 529 12.11 68.62 6.62
CA ALA A 529 11.24 69.58 7.29
C ALA A 529 11.66 69.85 8.75
N ASP A 530 12.11 68.83 9.50
CA ASP A 530 12.62 69.03 10.87
C ASP A 530 13.90 69.88 10.92
N ARG A 531 14.75 69.83 9.88
CA ARG A 531 15.92 70.71 9.73
C ARG A 531 15.50 72.15 9.44
N GLU A 532 14.49 72.34 8.60
CA GLU A 532 13.91 73.66 8.31
C GLU A 532 13.24 74.27 9.56
N ILE A 533 12.47 73.47 10.31
CA ILE A 533 11.86 73.86 11.58
C ILE A 533 12.92 74.22 12.62
N THR A 534 14.04 73.51 12.71
CA THR A 534 15.12 73.86 13.66
C THR A 534 15.86 75.14 13.26
N LEU A 535 16.12 75.38 11.97
CA LEU A 535 16.66 76.65 11.46
C LEU A 535 15.72 77.84 11.71
N LEU A 536 14.41 77.65 11.52
CA LEU A 536 13.40 78.68 11.82
C LEU A 536 13.32 78.98 13.32
N ARG A 537 13.48 77.96 14.18
CA ARG A 537 13.53 78.15 15.65
C ARG A 537 14.77 78.92 16.11
N THR A 538 15.95 78.67 15.55
CA THR A 538 17.15 79.44 15.91
C THR A 538 17.06 80.89 15.45
N SER A 539 16.50 81.14 14.25
CA SER A 539 16.21 82.50 13.76
C SER A 539 15.22 83.24 14.68
N LEU A 540 14.09 82.59 15.03
CA LEU A 540 13.09 83.17 15.94
C LEU A 540 13.66 83.52 17.32
N GLN A 541 14.62 82.74 17.83
CA GLN A 541 15.28 83.04 19.10
C GLN A 541 16.19 84.28 18.98
N GLN A 542 16.96 84.43 17.89
CA GLN A 542 17.78 85.62 17.67
C GLN A 542 16.96 86.92 17.55
N GLU A 543 15.80 86.86 16.90
CA GLU A 543 14.85 88.00 16.85
C GLU A 543 14.29 88.32 18.24
N LYS A 544 13.97 87.29 19.03
CA LYS A 544 13.46 87.46 20.41
C LYS A 544 14.51 88.08 21.34
N ASP A 545 15.78 87.72 21.19
CA ASP A 545 16.89 88.27 21.98
C ASP A 545 17.16 89.75 21.62
N GLN A 546 16.97 90.14 20.35
CA GLN A 546 17.00 91.56 19.93
C GLN A 546 15.83 92.36 20.53
N VAL A 547 14.61 91.79 20.54
CA VAL A 547 13.44 92.45 21.14
C VAL A 547 13.62 92.68 22.65
N GLN A 548 14.27 91.75 23.38
CA GLN A 548 14.57 91.93 24.79
C GLN A 548 15.53 93.12 25.02
N GLN A 549 16.61 93.22 24.24
CA GLN A 549 17.58 94.32 24.35
C GLN A 549 16.94 95.70 24.11
N LEU A 550 15.95 95.79 23.21
CA LEU A 550 15.17 97.00 22.98
C LEU A 550 14.23 97.34 24.16
N HIS A 551 13.70 96.32 24.85
CA HIS A 551 12.86 96.50 26.05
C HIS A 551 13.67 97.08 27.22
N ASP A 552 14.87 96.52 27.45
CA ASP A 552 15.75 96.92 28.55
C ASP A 552 16.25 98.38 28.37
N LEU A 553 16.52 98.79 27.12
CA LEU A 553 16.84 100.17 26.77
C LEU A 553 15.68 101.15 27.01
N LEU A 554 14.44 100.72 26.80
CA LEU A 554 13.26 101.57 27.01
C LEU A 554 13.03 101.85 28.50
N ALA A 555 13.15 100.81 29.34
CA ALA A 555 13.00 100.91 30.80
C ALA A 555 14.03 101.87 31.42
N LEU A 556 15.28 101.85 30.95
CA LEU A 556 16.32 102.80 31.36
C LEU A 556 15.96 104.25 31.03
N LYS A 557 15.30 104.51 29.88
CA LYS A 557 14.89 105.87 29.49
C LYS A 557 13.71 106.40 30.31
N GLU A 558 12.74 105.55 30.66
CA GLU A 558 11.66 105.97 31.56
C GLU A 558 12.15 106.33 32.97
N GLN A 559 13.19 105.65 33.47
CA GLN A 559 13.76 105.93 34.79
C GLN A 559 14.56 107.25 34.83
N GLU A 560 15.03 107.72 33.68
CA GLU A 560 15.78 108.97 33.54
C GLU A 560 14.85 110.19 33.67
N HIS A 561 13.75 110.23 32.89
CA HIS A 561 12.80 111.36 32.88
C HIS A 561 12.04 111.55 34.21
N ARG A 562 11.84 110.51 35.02
CA ARG A 562 11.17 110.66 36.33
C ARG A 562 11.98 111.49 37.32
N LYS A 563 13.30 111.63 37.14
CA LYS A 563 14.20 112.35 38.07
C LYS A 563 14.28 113.86 37.83
N GLU A 564 13.76 114.36 36.70
CA GLU A 564 13.86 115.78 36.32
C GLU A 564 12.70 116.65 36.85
N LEU A 565 11.64 116.04 37.39
CA LEU A 565 10.38 116.72 37.73
C LEU A 565 10.19 117.08 39.21
N GLU A 566 11.04 116.60 40.12
CA GLU A 566 10.76 116.63 41.58
C GLU A 566 11.19 117.92 42.32
N THR A 567 11.67 118.97 41.63
CA THR A 567 12.28 120.15 42.31
C THR A 567 11.70 121.53 41.96
N ARG A 568 10.65 121.98 42.68
CA ARG A 568 10.37 123.39 43.10
C ARG A 568 9.04 123.49 43.88
N ALA A 569 8.88 124.50 44.73
CA ALA A 569 7.71 124.64 45.63
C ALA A 569 7.46 126.09 46.11
N PHE A 570 6.33 126.29 46.82
CA PHE A 570 5.82 127.50 47.52
C PHE A 570 5.19 128.63 46.66
N PHE A 571 4.10 129.30 47.07
CA PHE A 571 2.90 128.97 47.92
C PHE A 571 2.00 130.24 47.98
N SER A 572 0.66 130.15 47.87
CA SER A 572 -0.33 131.10 48.47
C SER A 572 -1.78 130.89 47.99
N GLU A 573 -2.75 130.95 48.91
CA GLU A 573 -4.19 131.29 48.71
C GLU A 573 -5.04 130.35 47.83
N ALA A 574 -4.44 129.51 46.98
CA ALA A 574 -5.08 128.32 46.42
C ALA A 574 -5.41 127.27 47.51
N GLU A 575 -4.74 127.35 48.65
CA GLU A 575 -4.74 126.36 49.75
C GLU A 575 -6.13 125.98 50.26
N LEU A 576 -7.11 126.88 50.22
CA LEU A 576 -8.48 126.59 50.68
C LEU A 576 -9.27 125.73 49.67
N GLN A 577 -9.07 125.94 48.36
CA GLN A 577 -9.63 125.04 47.35
C GLN A 577 -8.77 123.79 47.18
N GLU A 578 -7.45 123.88 47.34
CA GLU A 578 -6.57 122.71 47.29
C GLU A 578 -6.78 121.76 48.48
N ALA A 579 -7.13 122.28 49.67
CA ALA A 579 -7.53 121.43 50.81
C ALA A 579 -8.84 120.68 50.53
N ILE A 580 -9.85 121.37 49.94
CA ILE A 580 -11.11 120.72 49.53
C ILE A 580 -10.83 119.69 48.42
N ALA A 581 -10.02 120.04 47.41
CA ALA A 581 -9.64 119.13 46.33
C ALA A 581 -8.79 117.95 46.83
N LYS A 582 -7.95 118.12 47.86
CA LYS A 582 -7.18 117.04 48.50
C LYS A 582 -8.07 116.10 49.31
N GLU A 583 -9.06 116.61 50.04
CA GLU A 583 -9.95 115.75 50.82
C GLU A 583 -11.00 115.06 49.93
N VAL A 584 -11.45 115.72 48.86
CA VAL A 584 -12.20 115.07 47.78
C VAL A 584 -11.34 114.01 47.08
N ALA A 585 -10.13 114.33 46.62
CA ALA A 585 -9.27 113.36 45.95
C ALA A 585 -8.85 112.19 46.86
N LYS A 586 -8.70 112.40 48.17
CA LYS A 586 -8.51 111.31 49.16
C LYS A 586 -9.73 110.39 49.20
N GLU A 587 -10.93 110.95 49.29
CA GLU A 587 -12.16 110.17 49.42
C GLU A 587 -12.55 109.51 48.09
N GLU A 588 -12.22 110.14 46.95
CA GLU A 588 -12.26 109.55 45.60
C GLU A 588 -11.27 108.38 45.47
N VAL A 589 -9.99 108.55 45.85
CA VAL A 589 -8.99 107.47 45.87
C VAL A 589 -9.39 106.34 46.83
N LYS A 590 -10.03 106.66 47.97
CA LYS A 590 -10.56 105.68 48.91
C LYS A 590 -11.77 104.93 48.34
N HIS A 591 -12.70 105.61 47.68
CA HIS A 591 -13.80 104.97 46.97
C HIS A 591 -13.31 104.16 45.76
N GLU A 592 -12.27 104.58 45.06
CA GLU A 592 -11.64 103.83 43.97
C GLU A 592 -10.94 102.57 44.50
N GLN A 593 -10.30 102.63 45.67
CA GLN A 593 -9.78 101.47 46.40
C GLN A 593 -10.91 100.53 46.90
N GLU A 594 -12.01 101.07 47.41
CA GLU A 594 -13.19 100.29 47.80
C GLU A 594 -13.83 99.60 46.59
N ILE A 595 -14.05 100.32 45.49
CA ILE A 595 -14.55 99.79 44.21
C ILE A 595 -13.62 98.70 43.68
N LYS A 596 -12.31 98.91 43.70
CA LYS A 596 -11.31 97.91 43.29
C LYS A 596 -11.37 96.67 44.19
N GLY A 597 -11.50 96.84 45.51
CA GLY A 597 -11.67 95.74 46.46
C GLY A 597 -12.99 94.97 46.25
N TYR A 598 -14.07 95.64 45.84
CA TYR A 598 -15.30 94.96 45.41
C TYR A 598 -15.12 94.24 44.07
N GLN A 599 -14.40 94.82 43.11
CA GLN A 599 -14.12 94.20 41.81
C GLN A 599 -13.26 92.94 41.96
N GLU A 600 -12.13 93.01 42.68
CA GLU A 600 -11.28 91.85 42.98
C GLU A 600 -12.06 90.73 43.70
N LYS A 601 -13.05 91.10 44.54
CA LYS A 601 -13.93 90.15 45.23
C LYS A 601 -15.03 89.56 44.34
N ILE A 602 -15.54 90.32 43.37
CA ILE A 602 -16.44 89.83 42.32
C ILE A 602 -15.70 88.84 41.42
N ASP A 603 -14.48 89.18 41.00
CA ASP A 603 -13.66 88.33 40.13
C ASP A 603 -13.22 87.04 40.85
N ALA A 604 -12.89 87.10 42.14
CA ALA A 604 -12.65 85.90 42.96
C ALA A 604 -13.89 85.01 43.10
N LEU A 605 -15.09 85.58 43.26
CA LEU A 605 -16.35 84.83 43.31
C LEU A 605 -16.73 84.23 41.94
N ASN A 606 -16.48 84.96 40.84
CA ASN A 606 -16.68 84.47 39.48
C ASN A 606 -15.74 83.29 39.18
N GLN A 607 -14.47 83.36 39.59
CA GLN A 607 -13.53 82.24 39.46
C GLN A 607 -13.98 81.02 40.27
N GLN A 608 -14.38 81.21 41.54
CA GLN A 608 -14.92 80.11 42.35
C GLN A 608 -16.17 79.47 41.74
N TYR A 609 -17.06 80.26 41.12
CA TYR A 609 -18.23 79.73 40.41
C TYR A 609 -17.84 78.94 39.15
N LEU A 610 -16.88 79.45 38.38
CA LEU A 610 -16.35 78.78 37.17
C LEU A 610 -15.65 77.45 37.51
N ASP A 611 -14.87 77.43 38.60
CA ASP A 611 -14.22 76.22 39.10
C ASP A 611 -15.27 75.18 39.51
N LEU A 612 -16.33 75.60 40.23
CA LEU A 612 -17.46 74.74 40.58
C LEU A 612 -18.21 74.20 39.35
N GLU A 613 -18.43 75.03 38.33
CA GLU A 613 -19.07 74.59 37.07
C GLU A 613 -18.21 73.57 36.34
N ASN A 614 -16.88 73.73 36.35
CA ASN A 614 -15.94 72.76 35.81
C ASN A 614 -15.97 71.44 36.58
N GLU A 615 -16.03 71.45 37.93
CA GLU A 615 -16.22 70.24 38.73
C GLU A 615 -17.52 69.51 38.37
N PHE A 616 -18.65 70.23 38.26
CA PHE A 616 -19.93 69.64 37.84
C PHE A 616 -19.87 69.05 36.42
N ARG A 617 -19.22 69.72 35.47
CA ARG A 617 -19.01 69.21 34.09
C ARG A 617 -18.13 67.94 34.09
N ILE A 618 -17.09 67.89 34.93
CA ILE A 618 -16.23 66.71 35.11
C ILE A 618 -17.01 65.55 35.72
N ALA A 619 -17.80 65.81 36.78
CA ALA A 619 -18.64 64.79 37.42
C ALA A 619 -19.68 64.21 36.46
N LEU A 620 -20.39 65.04 35.69
CA LEU A 620 -21.32 64.59 34.66
C LEU A 620 -20.63 63.78 33.55
N THR A 621 -19.40 64.18 33.16
CA THR A 621 -18.61 63.45 32.16
C THR A 621 -18.15 62.07 32.67
N LEU A 622 -17.80 61.97 33.96
CA LEU A 622 -17.45 60.70 34.60
C LEU A 622 -18.67 59.78 34.72
N GLU A 623 -19.82 60.30 35.15
CA GLU A 623 -21.03 59.48 35.29
C GLU A 623 -21.58 59.03 33.93
N ALA A 624 -21.52 59.88 32.90
CA ALA A 624 -21.87 59.50 31.53
C ALA A 624 -20.95 58.38 30.98
N ARG A 625 -19.66 58.36 31.36
CA ARG A 625 -18.77 57.23 31.06
C ARG A 625 -19.20 55.97 31.81
N ARG A 626 -19.43 56.05 33.13
CA ARG A 626 -19.87 54.89 33.94
C ARG A 626 -21.18 54.28 33.42
N PHE A 627 -22.15 55.10 33.02
CA PHE A 627 -23.37 54.62 32.35
C PHE A 627 -23.10 53.94 31.01
N LYS A 628 -22.14 54.45 30.22
CA LYS A 628 -21.72 53.78 28.99
C LYS A 628 -21.02 52.46 29.27
N ASP A 629 -20.06 52.42 30.20
CA ASP A 629 -19.30 51.21 30.55
C ASP A 629 -20.26 50.09 31.04
N VAL A 630 -21.29 50.46 31.81
CA VAL A 630 -22.37 49.55 32.23
C VAL A 630 -23.23 49.09 31.05
N LYS A 631 -23.61 49.98 30.13
CA LYS A 631 -24.38 49.64 28.92
C LYS A 631 -23.60 48.68 28.01
N ASP A 632 -22.35 49.02 27.69
CA ASP A 632 -21.48 48.22 26.83
C ASP A 632 -21.17 46.86 27.49
N GLY A 633 -21.09 46.81 28.83
CA GLY A 633 -21.06 45.58 29.62
C GLY A 633 -22.33 44.71 29.50
N PHE A 634 -23.52 45.31 29.57
CA PHE A 634 -24.79 44.60 29.35
C PHE A 634 -24.92 44.06 27.92
N GLU A 635 -24.51 44.84 26.92
CA GLU A 635 -24.51 44.39 25.52
C GLU A 635 -23.51 43.24 25.31
N SER A 636 -22.32 43.32 25.90
CA SER A 636 -21.35 42.21 25.92
C SER A 636 -21.94 40.93 26.51
N VAL A 637 -22.52 41.00 27.73
CA VAL A 637 -23.17 39.86 28.40
C VAL A 637 -24.34 39.31 27.58
N ALA A 638 -25.12 40.16 26.90
CA ALA A 638 -26.18 39.72 26.00
C ALA A 638 -25.64 38.95 24.78
N THR A 639 -24.52 39.38 24.19
CA THR A 639 -23.88 38.63 23.09
C THR A 639 -23.28 37.30 23.55
N GLU A 640 -22.66 37.24 24.74
CA GLU A 640 -22.17 35.97 25.30
C GLU A 640 -23.30 35.01 25.65
N LEU A 641 -24.42 35.51 26.17
CA LEU A 641 -25.62 34.69 26.39
C LEU A 641 -26.19 34.15 25.07
N ALA A 642 -26.14 34.92 23.98
CA ALA A 642 -26.54 34.45 22.65
C ALA A 642 -25.58 33.39 22.09
N LYS A 643 -24.26 33.61 22.19
CA LYS A 643 -23.22 32.63 21.80
C LYS A 643 -23.38 31.33 22.59
N SER A 644 -23.56 31.42 23.90
CA SER A 644 -23.77 30.28 24.81
C SER A 644 -25.03 29.49 24.45
N LYS A 645 -26.16 30.16 24.15
CA LYS A 645 -27.37 29.49 23.66
C LYS A 645 -27.14 28.78 22.32
N HIS A 646 -26.43 29.38 21.37
CA HIS A 646 -26.09 28.72 20.11
C HIS A 646 -25.16 27.51 20.31
N ALA A 647 -24.17 27.62 21.22
CA ALA A 647 -23.29 26.51 21.57
C ALA A 647 -24.05 25.35 22.23
N LEU A 648 -24.98 25.65 23.14
CA LEU A 648 -25.84 24.65 23.78
C LEU A 648 -26.74 23.92 22.78
N VAL A 649 -27.42 24.66 21.88
CA VAL A 649 -28.26 24.07 20.83
C VAL A 649 -27.43 23.23 19.85
N TRP A 650 -26.20 23.65 19.53
CA TRP A 650 -25.29 22.86 18.69
C TRP A 650 -24.80 21.59 19.41
N ALA A 651 -24.44 21.68 20.69
CA ALA A 651 -24.03 20.53 21.50
C ALA A 651 -25.17 19.51 21.66
N GLN A 652 -26.39 19.96 21.93
CA GLN A 652 -27.56 19.08 22.03
C GLN A 652 -27.94 18.47 20.68
N ARG A 653 -27.69 19.16 19.55
CA ARG A 653 -27.82 18.56 18.22
C ARG A 653 -26.77 17.47 17.98
N LYS A 654 -25.51 17.70 18.38
CA LYS A 654 -24.44 16.70 18.34
C LYS A 654 -24.72 15.49 19.23
N GLU A 655 -25.30 15.71 20.40
CA GLU A 655 -25.74 14.64 21.31
C GLU A 655 -26.82 13.77 20.63
N ASN A 656 -27.85 14.37 20.05
CA ASN A 656 -28.88 13.66 19.29
C ASN A 656 -28.33 12.88 18.08
N GLU A 657 -27.41 13.49 17.31
CA GLU A 657 -26.68 12.82 16.21
C GLU A 657 -25.91 11.59 16.72
N SER A 658 -25.18 11.72 17.84
CA SER A 658 -24.44 10.61 18.45
C SER A 658 -25.35 9.52 19.01
N SER A 659 -26.51 9.90 19.56
CA SER A 659 -27.51 8.98 20.10
C SER A 659 -28.15 8.12 18.99
N SER A 660 -28.41 8.71 17.81
CA SER A 660 -28.80 7.93 16.63
C SER A 660 -27.69 6.97 16.22
N LEU A 661 -26.45 7.45 16.06
CA LEU A 661 -25.32 6.61 15.65
C LEU A 661 -25.11 5.42 16.61
N ILE A 662 -25.21 5.64 17.93
CA ILE A 662 -25.12 4.60 18.96
C ILE A 662 -26.27 3.58 18.82
N LYS A 663 -27.49 4.04 18.54
CA LYS A 663 -28.66 3.18 18.31
C LYS A 663 -28.51 2.33 17.04
N ASP A 664 -27.98 2.92 15.97
CA ASP A 664 -27.77 2.25 14.69
C ASP A 664 -26.62 1.22 14.79
N LEU A 665 -25.52 1.58 15.46
CA LEU A 665 -24.43 0.65 15.82
C LEU A 665 -24.92 -0.48 16.73
N ALA A 666 -25.77 -0.20 17.73
CA ALA A 666 -26.36 -1.25 18.57
C ALA A 666 -27.28 -2.19 17.77
N CYS A 667 -27.97 -1.68 16.74
CA CYS A 667 -28.75 -2.48 15.81
C CYS A 667 -27.84 -3.39 14.96
N MET A 668 -26.77 -2.84 14.37
CA MET A 668 -25.77 -3.60 13.61
C MET A 668 -25.09 -4.67 14.47
N VAL A 669 -24.70 -4.38 15.71
CA VAL A 669 -24.12 -5.36 16.65
C VAL A 669 -25.10 -6.48 16.97
N LYS A 670 -26.40 -6.17 17.10
CA LYS A 670 -27.45 -7.18 17.30
C LYS A 670 -27.63 -8.06 16.04
N GLU A 671 -27.59 -7.48 14.85
CA GLU A 671 -27.66 -8.20 13.58
C GLU A 671 -26.44 -9.12 13.39
N GLN A 672 -25.22 -8.62 13.62
CA GLN A 672 -23.99 -9.40 13.55
C GLN A 672 -23.98 -10.54 14.58
N LYS A 673 -24.48 -10.30 15.81
CA LYS A 673 -24.64 -11.36 16.81
C LYS A 673 -25.64 -12.44 16.36
N SER A 674 -26.69 -12.08 15.61
CA SER A 674 -27.62 -13.03 15.01
C SER A 674 -26.93 -13.87 13.92
N LYS A 675 -26.21 -13.22 12.99
CA LYS A 675 -25.44 -13.90 11.93
C LYS A 675 -24.37 -14.84 12.49
N LEU A 676 -23.67 -14.43 13.55
CA LEU A 676 -22.66 -15.26 14.21
C LEU A 676 -23.29 -16.50 14.86
N ALA A 677 -24.47 -16.37 15.47
CA ALA A 677 -25.22 -17.49 16.03
C ALA A 677 -25.72 -18.46 14.94
N GLU A 678 -26.17 -17.93 13.80
CA GLU A 678 -26.61 -18.69 12.64
C GLU A 678 -25.43 -19.46 11.99
N VAL A 679 -24.29 -18.81 11.77
CA VAL A 679 -23.04 -19.46 11.32
C VAL A 679 -22.57 -20.52 12.32
N SER A 680 -22.67 -20.27 13.63
CA SER A 680 -22.34 -21.26 14.65
C SER A 680 -23.27 -22.49 14.61
N LYS A 681 -24.57 -22.28 14.35
CA LYS A 681 -25.55 -23.36 14.16
C LYS A 681 -25.23 -24.18 12.91
N MET A 682 -24.97 -23.51 11.77
CA MET A 682 -24.56 -24.17 10.52
C MET A 682 -23.24 -24.96 10.68
N LYS A 683 -22.28 -24.44 11.46
CA LYS A 683 -21.03 -25.17 11.79
C LYS A 683 -21.30 -26.40 12.67
N HIS A 684 -22.25 -26.33 13.60
CA HIS A 684 -22.63 -27.49 14.40
C HIS A 684 -23.37 -28.55 13.58
N GLU A 685 -24.28 -28.14 12.68
CA GLU A 685 -25.03 -29.03 11.79
C GLU A 685 -24.15 -29.70 10.72
N THR A 686 -23.13 -29.00 10.21
CA THR A 686 -22.12 -29.61 9.33
C THR A 686 -21.20 -30.56 10.10
N ALA A 687 -20.80 -30.23 11.33
CA ALA A 687 -20.00 -31.12 12.18
C ALA A 687 -20.75 -32.42 12.54
N THR A 688 -22.04 -32.36 12.91
CA THR A 688 -22.83 -33.57 13.20
C THR A 688 -23.08 -34.41 11.95
N ASN A 689 -23.28 -33.78 10.78
CA ASN A 689 -23.37 -34.52 9.51
C ASN A 689 -22.07 -35.24 9.14
N LEU A 690 -20.91 -34.60 9.30
CA LEU A 690 -19.61 -35.25 9.11
C LEU A 690 -19.38 -36.38 10.12
N GLN A 691 -19.74 -36.19 11.39
CA GLN A 691 -19.63 -37.23 12.41
C GLN A 691 -20.54 -38.43 12.10
N ASN A 692 -21.77 -38.21 11.62
CA ASN A 692 -22.66 -39.27 11.17
C ASN A 692 -22.10 -40.03 9.94
N GLN A 693 -21.44 -39.33 9.01
CA GLN A 693 -20.75 -39.96 7.87
C GLN A 693 -19.57 -40.81 8.35
N ILE A 694 -18.74 -40.30 9.26
CA ILE A 694 -17.62 -41.04 9.87
C ILE A 694 -18.13 -42.32 10.54
N SER A 695 -19.14 -42.24 11.41
CA SER A 695 -19.71 -43.44 12.06
C SER A 695 -20.37 -44.41 11.09
N THR A 696 -20.85 -43.95 9.93
CA THR A 696 -21.34 -44.84 8.87
C THR A 696 -20.19 -45.57 8.17
N LEU A 697 -19.07 -44.88 7.91
CA LEU A 697 -17.86 -45.47 7.33
C LEU A 697 -17.18 -46.44 8.31
N GLU A 698 -17.13 -46.12 9.60
CA GLU A 698 -16.62 -47.01 10.66
C GLU A 698 -17.39 -48.34 10.71
N LEU A 699 -18.73 -48.29 10.62
CA LEU A 699 -19.58 -49.49 10.56
C LEU A 699 -19.34 -50.33 9.29
N LEU A 700 -19.14 -49.69 8.13
CA LEU A 700 -18.82 -50.40 6.88
C LEU A 700 -17.43 -51.05 6.93
N ILE A 701 -16.45 -50.36 7.50
CA ILE A 701 -15.08 -50.88 7.72
C ILE A 701 -15.12 -52.09 8.66
N GLU A 702 -15.96 -52.09 9.70
CA GLU A 702 -16.08 -53.22 10.62
C GLU A 702 -16.81 -54.42 10.00
N ASP A 703 -17.84 -54.19 9.18
CA ASP A 703 -18.51 -55.24 8.38
C ASP A 703 -17.54 -55.89 7.38
N ASP A 704 -16.70 -55.11 6.70
CA ASP A 704 -15.67 -55.65 5.80
C ASP A 704 -14.54 -56.39 6.53
N LYS A 705 -14.15 -55.99 7.75
CA LYS A 705 -13.27 -56.81 8.61
C LYS A 705 -13.91 -58.16 8.94
N GLN A 706 -15.20 -58.19 9.29
CA GLN A 706 -15.90 -59.45 9.59
C GLN A 706 -15.99 -60.37 8.37
N LYS A 707 -16.25 -59.82 7.17
CA LYS A 707 -16.18 -60.58 5.91
C LYS A 707 -14.78 -61.11 5.62
N SER A 708 -13.73 -60.33 5.90
CA SER A 708 -12.34 -60.75 5.74
C SER A 708 -12.01 -61.95 6.64
N ILE A 709 -12.42 -61.92 7.91
CA ILE A 709 -12.27 -63.04 8.86
C ILE A 709 -13.05 -64.29 8.38
N GLN A 710 -14.25 -64.11 7.85
CA GLN A 710 -15.01 -65.24 7.25
C GLN A 710 -14.30 -65.83 6.02
N LEU A 711 -13.68 -65.00 5.18
CA LEU A 711 -12.88 -65.45 4.03
C LEU A 711 -11.61 -66.21 4.47
N GLU A 712 -10.95 -65.81 5.56
CA GLU A 712 -9.82 -66.54 6.15
C GLU A 712 -10.24 -67.93 6.65
N LEU A 713 -11.37 -68.04 7.35
CA LEU A 713 -11.93 -69.32 7.80
C LEU A 713 -12.27 -70.24 6.62
N LEU A 714 -12.94 -69.72 5.60
CA LEU A 714 -13.29 -70.47 4.38
C LEU A 714 -12.05 -70.91 3.56
N LYS A 715 -10.95 -70.13 3.57
CA LYS A 715 -9.66 -70.57 3.02
C LYS A 715 -9.11 -71.78 3.79
N HIS A 716 -9.22 -71.78 5.12
CA HIS A 716 -8.72 -72.86 5.98
C HIS A 716 -9.51 -74.16 5.76
N GLU A 717 -10.85 -74.09 5.74
CA GLU A 717 -11.73 -75.22 5.39
C GLU A 717 -11.42 -75.78 3.99
N LYS A 718 -11.19 -74.91 3.00
CA LYS A 718 -10.80 -75.32 1.64
C LYS A 718 -9.49 -76.13 1.64
N VAL A 719 -8.48 -75.72 2.40
CA VAL A 719 -7.21 -76.45 2.51
C VAL A 719 -7.42 -77.83 3.16
N GLN A 720 -8.24 -77.90 4.21
CA GLN A 720 -8.58 -79.16 4.87
C GLN A 720 -9.31 -80.14 3.94
N LEU A 721 -10.28 -79.65 3.15
CA LEU A 721 -11.00 -80.47 2.16
C LEU A 721 -10.10 -80.98 1.03
N ILE A 722 -9.09 -80.20 0.61
CA ILE A 722 -8.09 -80.64 -0.37
C ILE A 722 -7.22 -81.78 0.19
N ALA A 723 -6.81 -81.69 1.46
CA ALA A 723 -6.06 -82.77 2.12
C ALA A 723 -6.89 -84.06 2.24
N GLU A 724 -8.18 -83.97 2.56
CA GLU A 724 -9.08 -85.13 2.56
C GLU A 724 -9.24 -85.78 1.17
N LEU A 725 -9.31 -84.99 0.11
CA LEU A 725 -9.40 -85.50 -1.26
C LEU A 725 -8.14 -86.28 -1.64
N ALA A 726 -6.95 -85.72 -1.40
CA ALA A 726 -5.68 -86.41 -1.68
C ALA A 726 -5.52 -87.75 -0.94
N ALA A 727 -6.00 -87.82 0.31
CA ALA A 727 -6.03 -89.07 1.08
C ALA A 727 -6.98 -90.12 0.45
N LYS A 728 -8.17 -89.69 0.00
CA LYS A 728 -9.15 -90.56 -0.67
C LYS A 728 -8.66 -91.04 -2.04
N GLU A 729 -7.94 -90.21 -2.79
CA GLU A 729 -7.34 -90.58 -4.08
C GLU A 729 -6.24 -91.65 -3.94
N SER A 730 -5.42 -91.58 -2.88
CA SER A 730 -4.42 -92.61 -2.57
C SER A 730 -5.07 -93.96 -2.22
N LEU A 731 -6.22 -93.96 -1.55
CA LEU A 731 -7.00 -95.16 -1.25
C LEU A 731 -7.59 -95.78 -2.53
N ILE A 732 -8.09 -94.93 -3.45
CA ILE A 732 -8.52 -95.35 -4.80
C ILE A 732 -7.35 -95.94 -5.61
N TYR A 733 -6.13 -95.47 -5.44
CA TYR A 733 -4.94 -96.03 -6.11
C TYR A 733 -4.68 -97.48 -5.66
N GLY A 734 -4.74 -97.77 -4.36
CA GLY A 734 -4.58 -99.13 -3.81
C GLY A 734 -5.62 -100.12 -4.37
N LEU A 735 -6.89 -99.74 -4.39
CA LEU A 735 -7.97 -100.56 -4.97
C LEU A 735 -7.81 -100.77 -6.48
N ARG A 736 -7.20 -99.82 -7.20
CA ARG A 736 -6.86 -99.98 -8.64
C ARG A 736 -5.71 -100.97 -8.86
N THR A 737 -4.78 -101.13 -7.91
CA THR A 737 -3.72 -102.14 -8.00
C THR A 737 -4.22 -103.56 -7.75
N GLU A 738 -5.11 -103.79 -6.77
CA GLU A 738 -5.71 -105.13 -6.55
C GLU A 738 -6.48 -105.61 -7.78
N ARG A 739 -7.27 -104.73 -8.40
CA ARG A 739 -8.03 -105.03 -9.63
C ARG A 739 -7.14 -105.45 -10.82
N LYS A 740 -5.84 -105.10 -10.84
CA LYS A 740 -4.91 -105.61 -11.87
C LYS A 740 -4.57 -107.08 -11.67
N VAL A 741 -4.50 -107.57 -10.43
CA VAL A 741 -4.19 -108.97 -10.12
C VAL A 741 -5.33 -109.88 -10.60
N TRP A 742 -6.58 -109.51 -10.29
CA TRP A 742 -7.77 -110.28 -10.67
C TRP A 742 -8.02 -110.32 -12.19
N GLY A 743 -7.44 -109.39 -12.95
CA GLY A 743 -7.50 -109.39 -14.41
C GLY A 743 -6.63 -110.45 -15.10
N HIS A 744 -5.61 -110.97 -14.42
CA HIS A 744 -4.72 -112.00 -14.99
C HIS A 744 -5.31 -113.41 -14.92
N GLU A 745 -6.06 -113.74 -13.87
CA GLU A 745 -6.64 -115.08 -13.67
C GLU A 745 -7.76 -115.41 -14.70
N LEU A 746 -8.56 -114.41 -15.06
CA LEU A 746 -9.76 -114.57 -15.89
C LEU A 746 -9.51 -114.65 -17.40
N ALA A 747 -8.29 -114.34 -17.85
CA ALA A 747 -7.93 -114.35 -19.27
C ALA A 747 -7.57 -115.75 -19.82
N GLN A 748 -7.44 -116.78 -18.96
CA GLN A 748 -6.85 -118.08 -19.32
C GLN A 748 -7.89 -119.19 -19.60
N GLN A 749 -9.21 -118.91 -19.60
CA GLN A 749 -10.26 -119.94 -19.70
C GLN A 749 -11.34 -119.72 -20.80
N GLY A 750 -11.10 -118.91 -21.84
CA GLY A 750 -12.19 -118.54 -22.76
C GLY A 750 -11.85 -118.15 -24.20
N SER A 751 -11.35 -119.08 -25.02
CA SER A 751 -11.59 -119.05 -26.49
C SER A 751 -11.19 -120.36 -27.18
N CYS A 752 -12.19 -121.18 -27.55
CA CYS A 752 -12.08 -122.20 -28.59
C CYS A 752 -13.49 -122.52 -29.14
N LEU A 753 -13.57 -122.91 -30.42
CA LEU A 753 -14.78 -123.28 -31.20
C LEU A 753 -15.67 -122.12 -31.70
N ALA A 754 -15.40 -121.65 -32.92
CA ALA A 754 -16.35 -120.88 -33.75
C ALA A 754 -16.03 -121.00 -35.26
N GLN A 755 -16.30 -122.16 -35.88
CA GLN A 755 -16.17 -122.32 -37.34
C GLN A 755 -17.20 -123.33 -37.91
N ASP A 756 -17.40 -123.27 -39.22
CA ASP A 756 -18.27 -124.11 -40.09
C ASP A 756 -19.79 -123.84 -40.13
N ARG A 757 -20.19 -123.03 -41.12
CA ARG A 757 -21.58 -122.84 -41.57
C ARG A 757 -21.62 -122.50 -43.07
N GLY A 758 -21.84 -123.47 -43.95
CA GLY A 758 -21.76 -123.25 -45.40
C GLY A 758 -22.24 -124.40 -46.30
N LYS A 759 -23.46 -124.93 -46.09
CA LYS A 759 -24.03 -126.03 -46.91
C LYS A 759 -25.55 -125.92 -47.19
N LEU A 760 -26.13 -124.71 -47.26
CA LEU A 760 -27.59 -124.52 -47.41
C LEU A 760 -28.03 -123.47 -48.45
N GLU A 761 -27.19 -123.09 -49.42
CA GLU A 761 -27.50 -121.98 -50.36
C GLU A 761 -27.80 -122.44 -51.80
N ALA A 762 -27.57 -123.71 -52.13
CA ALA A 762 -27.64 -124.25 -53.50
C ALA A 762 -29.03 -124.71 -53.99
N GLN A 763 -30.13 -124.09 -53.51
CA GLN A 763 -31.51 -124.46 -53.93
C GLN A 763 -32.42 -123.28 -54.32
N ILE A 764 -31.96 -122.03 -54.22
CA ILE A 764 -32.81 -120.85 -54.47
C ILE A 764 -32.81 -120.40 -55.95
N GLU A 765 -31.76 -120.74 -56.70
CA GLU A 765 -31.46 -120.15 -58.02
C GLU A 765 -32.46 -120.51 -59.15
N SER A 766 -33.27 -121.56 -58.98
CA SER A 766 -34.18 -122.04 -60.04
C SER A 766 -35.43 -121.17 -60.25
N LEU A 767 -35.78 -120.27 -59.32
CA LEU A 767 -37.02 -119.48 -59.36
C LEU A 767 -36.86 -118.06 -59.92
N CYS A 768 -35.63 -117.63 -60.24
CA CYS A 768 -35.35 -116.22 -60.56
C CYS A 768 -35.70 -115.80 -62.00
N LYS A 769 -35.87 -116.73 -62.94
CA LYS A 769 -35.88 -116.44 -64.39
C LYS A 769 -37.23 -116.04 -65.00
N GLU A 770 -38.31 -115.98 -64.21
CA GLU A 770 -39.63 -115.54 -64.67
C GLU A 770 -39.94 -114.07 -64.29
N ASN A 771 -39.26 -113.51 -63.29
CA ASN A 771 -39.48 -112.15 -62.79
C ASN A 771 -38.79 -111.04 -63.63
N GLU A 772 -38.04 -111.40 -64.67
CA GLU A 772 -37.07 -110.51 -65.32
C GLU A 772 -37.68 -109.61 -66.41
N SER A 773 -38.86 -109.98 -66.94
CA SER A 773 -39.57 -109.23 -67.99
C SER A 773 -40.34 -108.02 -67.45
N LEU A 774 -40.99 -108.15 -66.29
CA LEU A 774 -41.80 -107.08 -65.67
C LEU A 774 -40.97 -105.97 -65.02
N ARG A 775 -39.68 -106.20 -64.73
CA ARG A 775 -38.78 -105.19 -64.16
C ARG A 775 -38.50 -104.03 -65.11
N LYS A 776 -38.22 -104.30 -66.38
CA LYS A 776 -37.68 -103.32 -67.34
C LYS A 776 -38.61 -102.14 -67.63
N THR A 777 -39.93 -102.33 -67.59
CA THR A 777 -40.89 -101.24 -67.78
C THR A 777 -40.95 -100.34 -66.55
N ASN A 778 -40.92 -100.93 -65.35
CA ASN A 778 -40.97 -100.22 -64.08
C ASN A 778 -39.69 -99.38 -63.82
N GLU A 779 -38.54 -99.80 -64.36
CA GLU A 779 -37.29 -99.03 -64.28
C GLU A 779 -37.39 -97.68 -65.02
N GLN A 780 -38.04 -97.63 -66.18
CA GLN A 780 -38.15 -96.40 -67.00
C GLN A 780 -39.02 -95.32 -66.34
N ASP A 781 -40.14 -95.72 -65.73
CA ASP A 781 -40.96 -94.82 -64.92
C ASP A 781 -40.25 -94.41 -63.61
N SER A 782 -39.51 -95.34 -63.00
CA SER A 782 -38.72 -95.07 -61.79
C SER A 782 -37.64 -93.99 -62.03
N ASP A 783 -36.90 -94.06 -63.13
CA ASP A 783 -35.87 -93.07 -63.46
C ASP A 783 -36.46 -91.70 -63.84
N THR A 784 -37.59 -91.70 -64.55
CA THR A 784 -38.33 -90.47 -64.85
C THR A 784 -38.84 -89.77 -63.58
N LEU A 785 -39.24 -90.54 -62.56
CA LEU A 785 -39.62 -90.02 -61.24
C LEU A 785 -38.40 -89.52 -60.45
N LYS A 786 -37.26 -90.25 -60.43
CA LYS A 786 -36.03 -89.82 -59.75
C LYS A 786 -35.55 -88.44 -60.23
N ILE A 787 -35.59 -88.18 -61.54
CA ILE A 787 -35.20 -86.89 -62.12
C ILE A 787 -36.14 -85.77 -61.62
N LYS A 788 -37.46 -86.01 -61.59
CA LYS A 788 -38.44 -85.03 -61.07
C LYS A 788 -38.29 -84.78 -59.57
N CYS A 789 -38.08 -85.84 -58.78
CA CYS A 789 -37.79 -85.71 -57.35
C CYS A 789 -36.53 -84.87 -57.11
N LYS A 790 -35.43 -85.13 -57.85
CA LYS A 790 -34.21 -84.35 -57.71
C LYS A 790 -34.40 -82.87 -58.09
N ILE A 791 -35.14 -82.56 -59.17
CA ILE A 791 -35.45 -81.16 -59.51
C ILE A 791 -36.24 -80.47 -58.38
N ILE A 792 -37.14 -81.18 -57.70
CA ILE A 792 -37.88 -80.66 -56.54
C ILE A 792 -36.96 -80.51 -55.32
N GLU A 793 -36.02 -81.44 -55.07
CA GLU A 793 -35.00 -81.34 -54.01
C GLU A 793 -34.09 -80.12 -54.24
N ASP A 794 -33.51 -79.98 -55.43
CA ASP A 794 -32.62 -78.87 -55.81
C ASP A 794 -33.36 -77.51 -55.72
N GLN A 795 -34.65 -77.45 -56.11
CA GLN A 795 -35.50 -76.26 -55.92
C GLN A 795 -35.80 -75.99 -54.44
N THR A 796 -36.07 -77.02 -53.64
CA THR A 796 -36.35 -76.90 -52.20
C THR A 796 -35.12 -76.42 -51.44
N GLU A 797 -33.92 -76.92 -51.78
CA GLU A 797 -32.66 -76.45 -51.21
C GLU A 797 -32.38 -74.98 -51.58
N THR A 798 -32.68 -74.59 -52.83
CA THR A 798 -32.56 -73.20 -53.29
C THR A 798 -33.51 -72.26 -52.53
N ILE A 799 -34.76 -72.66 -52.33
CA ILE A 799 -35.74 -71.91 -51.52
C ILE A 799 -35.29 -71.85 -50.05
N GLY A 800 -34.74 -72.93 -49.49
CA GLY A 800 -34.17 -72.96 -48.15
C GLY A 800 -33.01 -71.97 -47.95
N LYS A 801 -32.07 -71.93 -48.90
CA LYS A 801 -30.95 -70.98 -48.93
C LYS A 801 -31.43 -69.52 -49.04
N LEU A 802 -32.41 -69.25 -49.91
CA LEU A 802 -33.00 -67.91 -50.03
C LEU A 802 -33.73 -67.48 -48.76
N LYS A 803 -34.46 -68.40 -48.10
CA LYS A 803 -35.13 -68.12 -46.83
C LYS A 803 -34.14 -67.84 -45.70
N ALA A 804 -33.04 -68.60 -45.61
CA ALA A 804 -31.98 -68.34 -44.63
C ALA A 804 -31.33 -66.96 -44.84
N CYS A 805 -31.03 -66.59 -46.10
CA CYS A 805 -30.48 -65.27 -46.43
C CYS A 805 -31.46 -64.11 -46.16
N LEU A 806 -32.77 -64.33 -46.30
CA LEU A 806 -33.78 -63.35 -45.88
C LEU A 806 -33.83 -63.21 -44.36
N GLN A 807 -33.86 -64.32 -43.62
CA GLN A 807 -33.88 -64.29 -42.16
C GLN A 807 -32.61 -63.65 -41.57
N GLU A 808 -31.44 -63.88 -42.16
CA GLU A 808 -30.20 -63.20 -41.78
C GLU A 808 -30.28 -61.69 -41.99
N ARG A 809 -30.91 -61.24 -43.09
CA ARG A 809 -31.15 -59.81 -43.34
C ARG A 809 -32.18 -59.20 -42.38
N GLU A 810 -33.23 -59.94 -42.03
CA GLU A 810 -34.22 -59.50 -41.03
C GLU A 810 -33.57 -59.31 -39.65
N GLU A 811 -32.71 -60.23 -39.22
CA GLU A 811 -31.96 -60.10 -37.96
C GLU A 811 -30.94 -58.94 -38.01
N GLN A 812 -30.24 -58.74 -39.15
CA GLN A 812 -29.36 -57.58 -39.35
C GLN A 812 -30.13 -56.24 -39.32
N ILE A 813 -31.31 -56.17 -39.95
CA ILE A 813 -32.17 -54.98 -39.91
C ILE A 813 -32.64 -54.69 -38.47
N LYS A 814 -33.01 -55.73 -37.71
CA LYS A 814 -33.40 -55.60 -36.30
C LYS A 814 -32.25 -55.10 -35.43
N ILE A 815 -31.04 -55.65 -35.57
CA ILE A 815 -29.84 -55.16 -34.87
C ILE A 815 -29.55 -53.69 -35.23
N LEU A 816 -29.70 -53.31 -36.50
CA LEU A 816 -29.54 -51.91 -36.92
C LEU A 816 -30.63 -50.99 -36.32
N GLN A 817 -31.87 -51.45 -36.18
CA GLN A 817 -32.94 -50.70 -35.53
C GLN A 817 -32.72 -50.54 -34.01
N GLU A 818 -32.26 -51.59 -33.33
CA GLU A 818 -31.87 -51.56 -31.92
C GLU A 818 -30.72 -50.57 -31.71
N ASN A 819 -29.65 -50.64 -32.52
CA ASN A 819 -28.53 -49.69 -32.50
C ASN A 819 -28.97 -48.23 -32.77
N ILE A 820 -29.87 -47.99 -33.72
CA ILE A 820 -30.41 -46.64 -33.99
C ILE A 820 -31.19 -46.11 -32.78
N CYS A 821 -31.96 -46.96 -32.10
CA CYS A 821 -32.71 -46.59 -30.91
C CYS A 821 -31.77 -46.24 -29.73
N GLU A 822 -30.70 -47.02 -29.52
CA GLU A 822 -29.67 -46.71 -28.52
C GLU A 822 -28.93 -45.41 -28.82
N ILE A 823 -28.57 -45.16 -30.08
CA ILE A 823 -27.96 -43.88 -30.52
C ILE A 823 -28.93 -42.72 -30.25
N GLN A 824 -30.20 -42.84 -30.63
CA GLN A 824 -31.21 -41.80 -30.38
C GLN A 824 -31.36 -41.49 -28.89
N LYS A 825 -31.46 -42.53 -28.05
CA LYS A 825 -31.54 -42.40 -26.59
C LYS A 825 -30.31 -41.71 -26.01
N CYS A 826 -29.10 -42.11 -26.43
CA CYS A 826 -27.85 -41.47 -26.04
C CYS A 826 -27.78 -39.99 -26.46
N THR A 827 -28.22 -39.65 -27.67
CA THR A 827 -28.28 -38.25 -28.12
C THR A 827 -29.31 -37.41 -27.37
N GLN A 828 -30.45 -38.00 -26.96
CA GLN A 828 -31.44 -37.31 -26.14
C GLN A 828 -30.90 -37.07 -24.72
N GLU A 829 -30.29 -38.08 -24.09
CA GLU A 829 -29.68 -37.95 -22.76
C GLU A 829 -28.56 -36.89 -22.74
N GLN A 830 -27.74 -36.81 -23.80
CA GLN A 830 -26.78 -35.72 -23.97
C GLN A 830 -27.45 -34.35 -24.16
N LEU A 831 -28.55 -34.27 -24.90
CA LEU A 831 -29.27 -33.01 -25.13
C LEU A 831 -29.94 -32.51 -23.83
N ASP A 832 -30.54 -33.40 -23.05
CA ASP A 832 -31.13 -33.11 -21.75
C ASP A 832 -30.06 -32.68 -20.72
N GLU A 833 -28.86 -33.29 -20.75
CA GLU A 833 -27.69 -32.85 -19.98
C GLU A 833 -27.25 -31.43 -20.37
N LYS A 834 -27.25 -31.08 -21.67
CA LYS A 834 -26.89 -29.73 -22.14
C LYS A 834 -27.96 -28.69 -21.83
N CYS A 835 -29.25 -29.04 -21.89
CA CYS A 835 -30.33 -28.18 -21.39
C CYS A 835 -30.14 -27.89 -19.90
N SER A 836 -29.95 -28.95 -19.10
CA SER A 836 -29.68 -28.82 -17.65
C SER A 836 -28.48 -27.91 -17.36
N GLN A 837 -27.39 -28.04 -18.13
CA GLN A 837 -26.21 -27.18 -17.98
C GLN A 837 -26.43 -25.73 -18.43
N LEU A 838 -27.34 -25.48 -19.36
CA LEU A 838 -27.73 -24.12 -19.76
C LEU A 838 -28.59 -23.44 -18.68
N ASP A 839 -29.58 -24.15 -18.12
CA ASP A 839 -30.40 -23.64 -17.02
C ASP A 839 -29.53 -23.30 -15.80
N ASP A 840 -28.58 -24.19 -15.48
CA ASP A 840 -27.60 -24.02 -14.41
C ASP A 840 -26.64 -22.82 -14.65
N ILE A 841 -26.48 -22.36 -15.91
CA ILE A 841 -25.73 -21.15 -16.27
C ILE A 841 -26.63 -19.90 -16.23
N ILE A 842 -27.89 -20.01 -16.67
CA ILE A 842 -28.89 -18.93 -16.61
C ILE A 842 -29.15 -18.54 -15.16
N GLU A 843 -29.40 -19.51 -14.27
CA GLU A 843 -29.64 -19.26 -12.84
C GLU A 843 -28.40 -18.66 -12.13
N LYS A 844 -27.19 -18.89 -12.66
CA LYS A 844 -25.97 -18.21 -12.18
C LYS A 844 -25.90 -16.78 -12.72
N LEU A 845 -26.23 -16.56 -14.00
CA LEU A 845 -26.30 -15.23 -14.62
C LEU A 845 -27.30 -14.32 -13.91
N GLU A 846 -28.47 -14.84 -13.54
CA GLU A 846 -29.51 -14.12 -12.80
C GLU A 846 -29.03 -13.71 -11.39
N ARG A 847 -28.45 -14.63 -10.61
CA ARG A 847 -27.81 -14.30 -9.32
C ARG A 847 -26.72 -13.23 -9.45
N HIS A 848 -25.92 -13.28 -10.52
CA HIS A 848 -24.91 -12.26 -10.79
C HIS A 848 -25.53 -10.91 -11.16
N ASN A 849 -26.62 -10.89 -11.94
CA ASN A 849 -27.36 -9.67 -12.27
C ASN A 849 -28.06 -9.06 -11.05
N GLU A 850 -28.66 -9.86 -10.16
CA GLU A 850 -29.16 -9.39 -8.87
C GLU A 850 -28.05 -8.76 -8.02
N ARG A 851 -26.90 -9.44 -7.89
CA ARG A 851 -25.77 -8.93 -7.12
C ARG A 851 -25.24 -7.62 -7.71
N LYS A 852 -25.19 -7.51 -9.04
CA LYS A 852 -24.84 -6.28 -9.78
C LYS A 852 -25.85 -5.15 -9.53
N ALA A 853 -27.14 -5.43 -9.47
CA ALA A 853 -28.18 -4.46 -9.13
C ALA A 853 -28.06 -3.98 -7.67
N LYS A 854 -27.90 -4.91 -6.72
CA LYS A 854 -27.70 -4.64 -5.29
C LYS A 854 -26.44 -3.80 -5.05
N LEU A 855 -25.33 -4.10 -5.74
CA LEU A 855 -24.10 -3.30 -5.69
C LEU A 855 -24.27 -1.90 -6.31
N LYS A 856 -24.98 -1.76 -7.44
CA LYS A 856 -25.31 -0.44 -8.00
C LYS A 856 -26.12 0.43 -7.03
N GLN A 857 -27.09 -0.15 -6.33
CA GLN A 857 -27.89 0.56 -5.34
C GLN A 857 -27.03 1.01 -4.14
N GLN A 858 -26.11 0.15 -3.68
CA GLN A 858 -25.15 0.51 -2.63
C GLN A 858 -24.18 1.61 -3.06
N LEU A 859 -23.69 1.57 -4.31
CA LEU A 859 -22.86 2.63 -4.89
C LEU A 859 -23.62 3.97 -4.87
N GLN A 860 -24.85 4.01 -5.39
CA GLN A 860 -25.67 5.22 -5.45
C GLN A 860 -25.94 5.83 -4.06
N VAL A 861 -26.16 4.99 -3.04
CA VAL A 861 -26.30 5.46 -1.65
C VAL A 861 -24.99 6.07 -1.15
N LYS A 862 -23.83 5.46 -1.44
CA LYS A 862 -22.52 6.02 -1.06
C LYS A 862 -22.13 7.27 -1.83
N GLU A 863 -22.55 7.41 -3.09
CA GLU A 863 -22.40 8.65 -3.86
C GLU A 863 -23.21 9.79 -3.23
N LEU A 864 -24.43 9.53 -2.77
CA LEU A 864 -25.26 10.50 -2.03
C LEU A 864 -24.65 10.86 -0.67
N GLU A 865 -24.19 9.89 0.12
CA GLU A 865 -23.48 10.15 1.39
C GLU A 865 -22.23 11.01 1.18
N LEU A 866 -21.41 10.70 0.16
CA LEU A 866 -20.23 11.48 -0.18
C LEU A 866 -20.57 12.92 -0.61
N GLU A 867 -21.68 13.12 -1.31
CA GLU A 867 -22.14 14.45 -1.73
C GLU A 867 -22.74 15.26 -0.57
N GLU A 868 -23.40 14.62 0.40
CA GLU A 868 -23.79 15.26 1.66
C GLU A 868 -22.55 15.65 2.50
N ILE A 869 -21.52 14.79 2.56
CA ILE A 869 -20.25 15.09 3.23
C ILE A 869 -19.52 16.25 2.53
N ARG A 870 -19.48 16.29 1.18
CA ARG A 870 -18.91 17.40 0.40
C ARG A 870 -19.63 18.71 0.70
N LYS A 871 -20.96 18.71 0.75
CA LYS A 871 -21.77 19.88 1.13
C LYS A 871 -21.51 20.31 2.57
N ALA A 872 -21.48 19.37 3.52
CA ALA A 872 -21.17 19.65 4.91
C ALA A 872 -19.77 20.30 5.07
N TYR A 873 -18.75 19.72 4.43
CA TYR A 873 -17.39 20.25 4.39
C TYR A 873 -17.34 21.66 3.77
N SER A 874 -18.02 21.89 2.65
CA SER A 874 -18.12 23.22 2.03
C SER A 874 -18.71 24.26 2.98
N THR A 875 -19.83 23.96 3.67
CA THR A 875 -20.41 24.90 4.65
C THR A 875 -19.56 25.09 5.91
N LEU A 876 -18.69 24.13 6.25
CA LEU A 876 -17.73 24.27 7.34
C LEU A 876 -16.54 25.13 6.91
N ASN A 877 -16.04 24.95 5.69
CA ASN A 877 -14.94 25.72 5.13
C ASN A 877 -15.34 27.21 4.95
N GLN A 878 -16.56 27.48 4.48
CA GLN A 878 -17.10 28.85 4.46
C GLN A 878 -17.11 29.47 5.86
N LYS A 879 -17.62 28.77 6.89
CA LYS A 879 -17.62 29.27 8.28
C LYS A 879 -16.22 29.48 8.85
N TRP A 880 -15.19 28.80 8.35
CA TRP A 880 -13.80 29.08 8.69
C TRP A 880 -13.27 30.32 7.96
N HIS A 881 -13.67 30.53 6.70
CA HIS A 881 -13.37 31.75 5.95
C HIS A 881 -14.01 32.99 6.61
N ASP A 882 -15.31 32.93 6.93
CA ASP A 882 -16.05 33.99 7.63
C ASP A 882 -15.40 34.34 8.99
N LYS A 883 -14.91 33.33 9.72
CA LYS A 883 -14.13 33.51 10.95
C LYS A 883 -12.75 34.12 10.70
N GLY A 884 -12.10 33.76 9.59
CA GLY A 884 -10.84 34.36 9.16
C GLY A 884 -11.00 35.85 8.87
N GLU A 885 -12.05 36.25 8.15
CA GLU A 885 -12.37 37.66 7.92
C GLU A 885 -12.67 38.39 9.24
N LEU A 886 -13.43 37.78 10.16
CA LEU A 886 -13.68 38.34 11.49
C LEU A 886 -12.37 38.53 12.30
N LEU A 887 -11.43 37.57 12.23
CA LEU A 887 -10.12 37.70 12.86
C LEU A 887 -9.28 38.81 12.22
N CYS A 888 -9.17 38.87 10.90
CA CYS A 888 -8.48 39.97 10.19
C CYS A 888 -9.06 41.35 10.55
N ASN A 889 -10.39 41.45 10.70
CA ASN A 889 -11.05 42.69 11.12
C ASN A 889 -10.75 43.04 12.59
N LEU A 890 -10.72 42.05 13.49
CA LEU A 890 -10.33 42.26 14.89
C LEU A 890 -8.85 42.63 15.03
N GLU A 891 -7.95 41.97 14.30
CA GLU A 891 -6.52 42.30 14.24
C GLU A 891 -6.30 43.74 13.75
N LYS A 892 -7.03 44.17 12.72
CA LYS A 892 -7.02 45.56 12.26
C LYS A 892 -7.49 46.53 13.35
N GLN A 893 -8.59 46.23 14.04
CA GLN A 893 -9.07 47.06 15.15
C GLN A 893 -8.06 47.12 16.31
N VAL A 894 -7.44 46.00 16.66
CA VAL A 894 -6.38 45.94 17.69
C VAL A 894 -5.16 46.75 17.26
N LYS A 895 -4.74 46.67 15.98
CA LYS A 895 -3.65 47.49 15.44
C LYS A 895 -3.98 48.98 15.50
N GLU A 896 -5.18 49.38 15.09
CA GLU A 896 -5.64 50.77 15.19
C GLU A 896 -5.70 51.26 16.65
N VAL A 897 -6.12 50.42 17.60
CA VAL A 897 -6.13 50.75 19.04
C VAL A 897 -4.71 50.89 19.58
N LYS A 898 -3.79 50.01 19.17
CA LYS A 898 -2.35 50.05 19.53
C LYS A 898 -1.71 51.34 19.01
N GLU A 899 -1.89 51.68 17.74
CA GLU A 899 -1.41 52.95 17.16
C GLU A 899 -2.01 54.18 17.87
N LYS A 900 -3.32 54.15 18.21
CA LYS A 900 -3.99 55.21 18.99
C LYS A 900 -3.43 55.32 20.42
N PHE A 901 -2.99 54.21 21.02
CA PHE A 901 -2.34 54.20 22.34
C PHE A 901 -0.89 54.72 22.28
N GLU A 902 -0.07 54.21 21.36
CA GLU A 902 1.32 54.66 21.15
C GLU A 902 1.39 56.15 20.79
N ASN A 903 0.43 56.65 20.01
CA ASN A 903 0.31 58.08 19.71
C ASN A 903 -0.04 58.93 20.95
N LYS A 904 -0.81 58.40 21.91
CA LYS A 904 -1.03 59.06 23.21
C LYS A 904 0.21 58.99 24.10
N GLU A 905 0.88 57.84 24.15
CA GLU A 905 2.10 57.66 24.94
C GLU A 905 3.23 58.59 24.46
N ARG A 906 3.41 58.75 23.15
CA ARG A 906 4.36 59.74 22.58
C ARG A 906 4.02 61.18 22.96
N LYS A 907 2.73 61.55 22.98
CA LYS A 907 2.30 62.89 23.45
C LYS A 907 2.57 63.09 24.93
N LEU A 908 2.20 62.14 25.78
CA LEU A 908 2.44 62.21 27.23
C LEU A 908 3.94 62.25 27.57
N LYS A 909 4.79 61.54 26.83
CA LYS A 909 6.25 61.65 26.95
C LYS A 909 6.74 63.04 26.54
N ALA A 910 6.30 63.56 25.39
CA ALA A 910 6.67 64.92 24.95
C ALA A 910 6.21 66.02 25.93
N GLU A 911 5.00 65.89 26.49
CA GLU A 911 4.46 66.80 27.51
C GLU A 911 5.27 66.72 28.83
N ARG A 912 5.61 65.51 29.29
CA ARG A 912 6.53 65.28 30.42
C ARG A 912 7.89 65.93 30.17
N ASP A 913 8.49 65.68 29.02
CA ASP A 913 9.86 66.13 28.71
C ASP A 913 9.90 67.66 28.59
N GLN A 914 8.87 68.27 28.00
CA GLN A 914 8.70 69.73 27.98
C GLN A 914 8.36 70.31 29.37
N SER A 915 7.83 69.52 30.30
CA SER A 915 7.64 69.94 31.70
C SER A 915 8.95 69.87 32.48
N VAL A 916 9.76 68.83 32.27
CA VAL A 916 11.10 68.67 32.85
C VAL A 916 12.05 69.77 32.38
N GLU A 917 12.06 70.12 31.10
CA GLU A 917 12.93 71.20 30.62
C GLU A 917 12.52 72.57 31.20
N ARG A 918 11.21 72.87 31.29
CA ARG A 918 10.72 74.07 32.01
C ARG A 918 11.11 74.09 33.49
N GLN A 919 11.11 72.94 34.15
CA GLN A 919 11.56 72.82 35.54
C GLN A 919 13.06 73.09 35.65
N LYS A 920 13.86 72.57 34.71
CA LYS A 920 15.30 72.80 34.61
C LYS A 920 15.61 74.28 34.33
N ASP A 921 14.94 74.92 33.37
CA ASP A 921 15.02 76.38 33.11
C ASP A 921 14.75 77.21 34.39
N ALA A 922 13.77 76.80 35.19
CA ALA A 922 13.42 77.48 36.44
C ALA A 922 14.48 77.27 37.54
N VAL A 923 15.04 76.05 37.64
CA VAL A 923 16.12 75.73 38.58
C VAL A 923 17.42 76.45 38.20
N GLU A 924 17.77 76.52 36.92
CA GLU A 924 18.93 77.28 36.42
C GLU A 924 18.77 78.78 36.70
N LYS A 925 17.56 79.35 36.53
CA LYS A 925 17.27 80.74 36.93
C LYS A 925 17.40 80.98 38.43
N LEU A 926 16.94 80.04 39.27
CA LEU A 926 17.12 80.13 40.72
C LEU A 926 18.60 80.10 41.11
N HIS A 927 19.42 79.22 40.49
CA HIS A 927 20.87 79.20 40.74
C HIS A 927 21.53 80.52 40.32
N CYS A 928 21.16 81.10 39.18
CA CYS A 928 21.66 82.42 38.76
C CYS A 928 21.24 83.55 39.72
N MET A 929 20.05 83.47 40.33
CA MET A 929 19.61 84.41 41.37
C MET A 929 20.36 84.22 42.69
N ASP A 930 20.56 82.99 43.14
CA ASP A 930 21.32 82.68 44.35
C ASP A 930 22.80 83.07 44.22
N ASP A 931 23.43 82.82 43.06
CA ASP A 931 24.80 83.28 42.77
C ASP A 931 24.91 84.82 42.73
N ALA A 932 23.89 85.51 42.21
CA ALA A 932 23.86 86.98 42.21
C ALA A 932 23.66 87.54 43.63
N PHE A 933 22.76 86.96 44.41
CA PHE A 933 22.53 87.32 45.81
C PHE A 933 23.76 87.03 46.67
N LYS A 934 24.43 85.89 46.45
CA LYS A 934 25.68 85.52 47.13
C LYS A 934 26.80 86.51 46.83
N LYS A 935 27.00 86.90 45.56
CA LYS A 935 27.96 87.96 45.19
C LYS A 935 27.61 89.31 45.82
N GLN A 936 26.33 89.64 45.95
CA GLN A 936 25.89 90.86 46.63
C GLN A 936 26.21 90.82 48.13
N VAL A 937 26.00 89.68 48.80
CA VAL A 937 26.37 89.47 50.21
C VAL A 937 27.89 89.49 50.39
N GLU A 938 28.66 88.83 49.52
CA GLU A 938 30.12 88.84 49.53
C GLU A 938 30.66 90.28 49.38
N ALA A 939 30.15 91.07 48.44
CA ALA A 939 30.52 92.47 48.26
C ALA A 939 30.15 93.37 49.47
N ILE A 940 29.02 93.12 50.15
CA ILE A 940 28.64 93.82 51.38
C ILE A 940 29.60 93.46 52.54
N VAL A 941 30.01 92.20 52.64
CA VAL A 941 31.00 91.75 53.64
C VAL A 941 32.38 92.35 53.37
N GLU A 942 32.82 92.41 52.11
CA GLU A 942 34.06 93.08 51.72
C GLU A 942 34.04 94.58 52.06
N ALA A 943 32.93 95.28 51.78
CA ALA A 943 32.75 96.69 52.12
C ALA A 943 32.83 96.95 53.62
N HIS A 944 32.09 96.18 54.44
CA HIS A 944 32.18 96.28 55.91
C HIS A 944 33.58 95.92 56.44
N HIS A 945 34.27 94.96 55.83
CA HIS A 945 35.64 94.61 56.23
C HIS A 945 36.64 95.74 55.94
N ALA A 946 36.51 96.42 54.79
CA ALA A 946 37.29 97.61 54.47
C ALA A 946 37.01 98.77 55.44
N GLU A 947 35.74 98.99 55.83
CA GLU A 947 35.36 99.99 56.83
C GLU A 947 35.95 99.69 58.22
N ILE A 948 35.92 98.43 58.66
CA ILE A 948 36.57 97.99 59.92
C ILE A 948 38.08 98.28 59.86
N ILE A 949 38.75 97.93 58.76
CA ILE A 949 40.18 98.22 58.57
C ILE A 949 40.46 99.73 58.58
N GLN A 950 39.59 100.56 58.00
CA GLN A 950 39.72 102.02 58.09
C GLN A 950 39.62 102.51 59.54
N LEU A 951 38.60 102.06 60.29
CA LEU A 951 38.38 102.43 61.68
C LEU A 951 39.53 101.98 62.60
N GLU A 952 40.12 100.81 62.36
CA GLU A 952 41.34 100.36 63.06
C GLU A 952 42.56 101.24 62.74
N ASN A 953 42.75 101.63 61.48
CA ASN A 953 43.83 102.54 61.08
C ASN A 953 43.65 103.96 61.66
N GLU A 954 42.42 104.46 61.76
CA GLU A 954 42.12 105.74 62.41
C GLU A 954 42.36 105.67 63.92
N LYS A 955 41.89 104.61 64.58
CA LYS A 955 42.16 104.32 65.99
C LYS A 955 43.67 104.24 66.27
N GLN A 956 44.46 103.60 65.40
CA GLN A 956 45.91 103.53 65.55
C GLN A 956 46.55 104.92 65.47
N LYS A 957 46.16 105.77 64.51
CA LYS A 957 46.63 107.17 64.44
C LYS A 957 46.32 107.97 65.71
N TYR A 958 45.17 107.75 66.34
CA TYR A 958 44.85 108.37 67.64
C TYR A 958 45.74 107.86 68.77
N ILE A 959 46.06 106.56 68.80
CA ILE A 959 47.01 105.95 69.76
C ILE A 959 48.41 106.53 69.56
N ASP A 960 48.90 106.59 68.33
CA ASP A 960 50.24 107.14 68.01
C ASP A 960 50.33 108.63 68.35
N SER A 961 49.27 109.41 68.08
CA SER A 961 49.16 110.82 68.48
C SER A 961 49.16 111.01 70.00
N ALA A 962 48.52 110.11 70.76
CA ALA A 962 48.54 110.12 72.21
C ALA A 962 49.93 109.75 72.76
N ASN A 963 50.56 108.71 72.22
CA ASN A 963 51.91 108.28 72.59
C ASN A 963 52.97 109.38 72.32
N LEU A 964 52.85 110.09 71.20
CA LEU A 964 53.72 111.23 70.88
C LEU A 964 53.60 112.36 71.93
N LYS A 965 52.38 112.67 72.38
CA LYS A 965 52.14 113.64 73.46
C LYS A 965 52.69 113.16 74.80
N VAL A 966 52.57 111.87 75.11
CA VAL A 966 53.19 111.29 76.31
C VAL A 966 54.71 111.43 76.27
N HIS A 967 55.36 111.14 75.13
CA HIS A 967 56.80 111.37 74.98
C HIS A 967 57.20 112.85 75.09
N GLN A 968 56.42 113.78 74.56
CA GLN A 968 56.67 115.22 74.75
C GLN A 968 56.63 115.61 76.23
N VAL A 969 55.62 115.15 76.99
CA VAL A 969 55.51 115.41 78.43
C VAL A 969 56.62 114.69 79.23
N GLU A 970 57.04 113.49 78.81
CA GLU A 970 58.23 112.84 79.40
C GLU A 970 59.52 113.63 79.14
N GLU A 971 59.66 114.24 77.96
CA GLU A 971 60.85 115.02 77.57
C GLU A 971 60.89 116.34 78.35
N GLU A 972 59.79 117.09 78.42
CA GLU A 972 59.62 118.26 79.31
C GLU A 972 59.95 117.90 80.77
N MET A 973 59.47 116.75 81.27
CA MET A 973 59.77 116.30 82.63
C MET A 973 61.24 115.90 82.81
N ARG A 974 61.92 115.36 81.78
CA ARG A 974 63.37 115.13 81.81
C ARG A 974 64.15 116.44 81.84
N GLU A 975 63.73 117.46 81.10
CA GLU A 975 64.35 118.79 81.15
C GLU A 975 64.19 119.44 82.53
N LEU A 976 62.97 119.43 83.10
CA LEU A 976 62.70 119.91 84.46
C LEU A 976 63.54 119.17 85.52
N LEU A 977 63.67 117.84 85.42
CA LEU A 977 64.53 117.06 86.31
C LEU A 977 66.02 117.39 86.12
N GLN A 978 66.46 117.67 84.89
CA GLN A 978 67.82 118.10 84.61
C GLN A 978 68.10 119.50 85.15
N GLU A 979 67.16 120.43 85.06
CA GLU A 979 67.23 121.76 85.66
C GLU A 979 67.25 121.68 87.19
N ASN A 980 66.37 120.89 87.79
CA ASN A 980 66.33 120.69 89.24
C ASN A 980 67.64 120.05 89.75
N CYS A 981 68.27 119.16 88.96
CA CYS A 981 69.61 118.63 89.21
C CYS A 981 70.72 119.71 89.11
N LYS A 982 70.66 120.61 88.13
CA LYS A 982 71.57 121.79 88.04
C LYS A 982 71.41 122.69 89.27
N ASN A 983 70.17 122.99 89.67
CA ASN A 983 69.85 123.80 90.84
C ASN A 983 70.32 123.15 92.15
N LYS A 984 70.16 121.82 92.31
CA LYS A 984 70.72 121.07 93.44
C LYS A 984 72.25 121.17 93.50
N LYS A 985 72.95 120.98 92.38
CA LYS A 985 74.42 121.13 92.33
C LYS A 985 74.87 122.56 92.67
N ALA A 986 74.13 123.58 92.24
CA ALA A 986 74.40 124.97 92.62
C ALA A 986 74.16 125.24 94.12
N LEU A 987 73.17 124.57 94.74
CA LEU A 987 72.94 124.62 96.17
C LEU A 987 74.07 123.91 96.96
N GLU A 988 74.48 122.71 96.53
CA GLU A 988 75.59 121.97 97.12
C GLU A 988 76.92 122.74 97.03
N ALA A 989 77.16 123.47 95.94
CA ALA A 989 78.30 124.36 95.81
C ALA A 989 78.26 125.52 96.83
N LYS A 990 77.10 126.15 97.04
CA LYS A 990 76.91 127.18 98.09
C LYS A 990 77.11 126.62 99.50
N ILE A 991 76.63 125.40 99.78
CA ILE A 991 76.83 124.72 101.07
C ILE A 991 78.32 124.41 101.29
N LYS A 992 79.06 123.95 100.26
CA LYS A 992 80.51 123.78 100.35
C LYS A 992 81.25 125.10 100.61
N HIS A 993 80.80 126.21 100.03
CA HIS A 993 81.37 127.53 100.28
C HIS A 993 81.14 128.00 101.73
N LEU A 994 79.96 127.73 102.30
CA LEU A 994 79.65 127.99 103.71
C LEU A 994 80.43 127.08 104.66
N ALA A 995 80.61 125.80 104.32
CA ALA A 995 81.44 124.88 105.09
C ALA A 995 82.93 125.28 105.09
N PHE A 996 83.43 125.84 103.99
CA PHE A 996 84.78 126.42 103.93
C PHE A 996 84.91 127.63 104.87
N ALA A 997 83.97 128.58 104.80
CA ALA A 997 83.96 129.76 105.67
C ALA A 997 83.81 129.42 107.17
N LEU A 998 83.08 128.34 107.51
CA LEU A 998 82.97 127.86 108.89
C LEU A 998 84.27 127.23 109.42
N ASN A 999 85.10 126.62 108.56
CA ASN A 999 86.40 126.08 108.97
C ASN A 999 87.43 127.19 109.26
N GLU A 1000 87.39 128.33 108.54
CA GLU A 1000 88.29 129.45 108.81
C GLU A 1000 88.01 130.14 110.17
N ILE A 1001 86.77 130.07 110.66
CA ILE A 1001 86.36 130.65 111.94
C ILE A 1001 86.91 129.86 113.14
N HIS A 1002 87.18 128.56 112.99
CA HIS A 1002 87.55 127.67 114.11
C HIS A 1002 89.07 127.51 114.33
N GLN A 1003 89.89 128.40 113.78
CA GLN A 1003 91.34 128.46 114.03
C GLN A 1003 91.79 129.70 114.82
N VAL A 1004 90.86 130.59 115.21
CA VAL A 1004 91.08 131.66 116.19
C VAL A 1004 89.84 131.76 117.08
N LEU A 1005 89.91 131.10 118.25
CA LEU A 1005 88.81 130.72 119.17
C LEU A 1005 88.12 129.38 118.86
#